data_AF-A0A9Q0JI18-F1
#
_entry.id   AF-A0A9Q0JI18-F1
#
_cell.length_a   1.000
_cell.length_b   1.000
_cell.length_c   1.000
_cell.angle_alpha   90.00
_cell.angle_beta   90.00
_cell.angle_gamma   90.00
#
_symmetry.space_group_name_H-M   'P 1'
#
loop_
_entity.id
_entity.type
_entity.pdbx_description
1 polymer ?
#
loop_
_entity_poly.entity_id
_entity_poly.type
_entity_poly.pdbx_seq_one_letter_code
_entity_poly.pdbx_strand_id
1 'polypeptide(L)'
;TNVALDVLKKDDVSAAIFAPGWVKETAQPPDFETAQNQAVDIIFLLKEGKCQMLPGIIYLRKAFSLHLPLMLTQLQTLFNFKEASYSGGGNITFKGTLEKNTDFTARIFQGKLRLGELPLYLTYSVKSSADSLLGLSLHFSSPLNERTSVLIASWGGDKFSRKFSKVIVPHQVNKAETAPEWHIQESSIEMNGYTLTEIRAVCYRPEPEHSGLASHTSHGHDDTIVGSPPEYFAVLGHLTIKTSKGNPYFPPSSSWIVKGQYIKWTSGSQGSKTLSMEISWKLKDGNDSPFQKYNIYVDHVSKQETGNPGGRLKAVRQYIGEANMEAFYISELSIPSSTSSLKFIIQACSVDGASQKLDDSPFFQLNVGASVIAEEGTIEMYDHNTEKHRWRTSWTSSRPEWRYFGIPSDWRFDSLLSKRSNAVVQGLLKRELQSSPSKEKKLLSTDRPQEPSSSTVDHPPFDPSEPSTPVSYPIKTLEELASRAYFDSFHYPFNKASVPLHPSSVSLPDRRRLLVCHDMQGGYVDDRWVQGGTNPDAYAIWNWYLIDVFVYFSHCLVTLPPPCWTNTAHRHGVKVLGTFITEWDDGRLICDELLATEESARMYAERLAELAASLGFDGWLINVENKLSQSQIPILQEFVSHLTRIMHSSVPGSLENYPRLSAVAAGDRRFDVYMGIDVFGRNTYGGGEWKTSVALDVIKKENVSAAIFAPGWVYETKQPPDFHNAQNRWWAHIEKSWGRVNDNLRLLPFYSNFDQGRGHHVSFQGAHMKNGPWNNLSCQGVQPFHDFVDDSSTGAIQVTVDSKEASYNGGGNISFKGTLEDEAYFTKRLFQGDLICSNLLLHLSYSVKLEGDSLLGIALEFFSTLNERASVLIAAPWGINQAPSKFSKVIMSRQIRNPETASEWRIFEGTVAMDGHTLREIHAVCYRPNTERSELRSKNKEDGQEENASNPNPGKYYAVLGHITVKRAGENSIFLPSTSWLVEGQHIKFSSDSEGSKTVSVKLIWRRKDGNDPGFQNYHVHVKKLVKQADGYPVGEREGTLEFLGVAQIEAFYVSNLAVPSDTKILRFIVQACAADGTFQKLEDCPYFQLDV
;
A
#
# COMPACT_ATOMS: atom_id res chain seq x y z
N THR A 1 -1.37 -19.35 -8.14
CA THR A 1 -2.81 -19.28 -8.47
C THR A 1 -3.48 -20.64 -8.38
N ASN A 2 -3.35 -21.53 -9.37
CA ASN A 2 -4.13 -22.78 -9.42
C ASN A 2 -3.98 -23.69 -8.18
N VAL A 3 -2.79 -23.79 -7.58
CA VAL A 3 -2.60 -24.51 -6.30
C VAL A 3 -3.50 -23.96 -5.18
N ALA A 4 -3.56 -22.64 -4.99
CA ALA A 4 -4.42 -22.03 -3.98
C ALA A 4 -5.91 -22.20 -4.29
N LEU A 5 -6.31 -22.13 -5.56
CA LEU A 5 -7.69 -22.39 -5.98
C LEU A 5 -8.08 -23.87 -5.79
N ASP A 6 -7.15 -24.80 -5.98
CA ASP A 6 -7.34 -26.22 -5.69
C ASP A 6 -7.21 -26.55 -4.18
N VAL A 7 -6.77 -25.64 -3.32
CA VAL A 7 -6.94 -25.76 -1.85
C VAL A 7 -8.32 -25.22 -1.44
N LEU A 8 -8.69 -24.03 -1.94
CA LEU A 8 -9.98 -23.39 -1.67
C LEU A 8 -11.19 -24.25 -2.08
N LYS A 9 -11.10 -25.04 -3.15
CA LYS A 9 -12.13 -25.99 -3.60
C LYS A 9 -12.40 -27.16 -2.65
N LYS A 10 -11.57 -27.36 -1.61
CA LYS A 10 -11.54 -28.59 -0.83
C LYS A 10 -11.80 -28.39 0.66
N ASP A 11 -12.32 -27.22 1.02
CA ASP A 11 -12.66 -26.80 2.38
C ASP A 11 -11.52 -26.66 3.41
N ASP A 12 -10.35 -27.22 3.10
CA ASP A 12 -9.09 -27.27 3.86
C ASP A 12 -8.61 -25.94 4.49
N VAL A 13 -8.93 -24.78 3.90
CA VAL A 13 -8.45 -23.46 4.33
C VAL A 13 -9.55 -22.39 4.21
N SER A 14 -9.56 -21.41 5.12
CA SER A 14 -10.60 -20.36 5.24
C SER A 14 -10.32 -19.08 4.46
N ALA A 15 -9.09 -18.85 3.99
CA ALA A 15 -8.72 -17.69 3.16
C ALA A 15 -7.46 -17.98 2.33
N ALA A 16 -7.37 -17.40 1.13
CA ALA A 16 -6.11 -17.26 0.40
C ALA A 16 -5.99 -15.86 -0.22
N ILE A 17 -4.80 -15.26 -0.11
CA ILE A 17 -4.44 -13.95 -0.67
C ILE A 17 -3.62 -14.16 -1.95
N PHE A 18 -3.87 -13.35 -2.99
CA PHE A 18 -3.17 -13.41 -4.27
C PHE A 18 -2.37 -12.11 -4.50
N ALA A 19 -1.04 -12.17 -4.41
CA ALA A 19 -0.14 -11.05 -4.69
C ALA A 19 0.48 -11.15 -6.11
N PRO A 20 0.28 -10.15 -7.00
CA PRO A 20 0.78 -10.20 -8.38
C PRO A 20 2.24 -9.71 -8.53
N GLY A 21 3.20 -10.38 -7.87
CA GLY A 21 4.63 -10.01 -7.90
C GLY A 21 5.56 -10.88 -8.78
N TRP A 22 5.24 -12.17 -8.92
CA TRP A 22 6.23 -13.26 -9.03
C TRP A 22 7.03 -13.44 -10.34
N VAL A 23 6.95 -12.50 -11.30
CA VAL A 23 7.48 -12.68 -12.66
C VAL A 23 8.89 -12.09 -12.86
N LYS A 24 9.30 -11.09 -12.05
CA LYS A 24 10.52 -10.31 -12.34
C LYS A 24 11.83 -10.94 -11.85
N GLU A 25 11.79 -11.73 -10.78
CA GLU A 25 12.99 -12.09 -9.99
C GLU A 25 13.51 -13.51 -10.26
N THR A 26 12.72 -14.35 -10.92
CA THR A 26 12.96 -15.80 -10.96
C THR A 26 14.00 -16.27 -12.00
N ALA A 27 14.40 -15.39 -12.93
CA ALA A 27 15.61 -15.44 -13.77
C ALA A 27 15.95 -16.80 -14.44
N GLN A 28 14.96 -17.52 -14.98
CA GLN A 28 15.20 -18.74 -15.78
C GLN A 28 14.81 -18.57 -17.26
N PRO A 29 15.59 -19.17 -18.20
CA PRO A 29 15.27 -19.21 -19.64
C PRO A 29 14.21 -20.29 -19.96
N PRO A 30 13.60 -20.32 -21.16
CA PRO A 30 13.87 -19.52 -22.38
C PRO A 30 13.42 -18.05 -22.27
N ASP A 31 13.65 -17.28 -23.33
CA ASP A 31 13.46 -15.84 -23.30
C ASP A 31 12.00 -15.39 -23.04
N PHE A 32 11.89 -14.22 -22.40
CA PHE A 32 10.63 -13.50 -22.15
C PHE A 32 9.82 -13.28 -23.44
N GLU A 33 10.52 -13.15 -24.59
CA GLU A 33 9.94 -12.99 -25.92
C GLU A 33 9.18 -14.26 -26.38
N THR A 34 9.64 -15.47 -26.04
CA THR A 34 8.92 -16.72 -26.31
C THR A 34 7.67 -16.83 -25.42
N ALA A 35 7.79 -16.52 -24.13
CA ALA A 35 6.66 -16.55 -23.19
C ALA A 35 5.54 -15.57 -23.58
N GLN A 36 5.90 -14.42 -24.17
CA GLN A 36 4.94 -13.41 -24.62
C GLN A 36 4.30 -13.73 -25.99
N ASN A 37 4.99 -14.45 -26.88
CA ASN A 37 4.49 -14.80 -28.22
C ASN A 37 3.72 -16.14 -28.31
N GLN A 38 3.79 -17.04 -27.32
CA GLN A 38 3.06 -18.32 -27.32
C GLN A 38 1.64 -18.25 -26.72
N ALA A 39 1.14 -17.05 -26.36
CA ALA A 39 -0.06 -16.87 -25.55
C ALA A 39 -1.41 -16.92 -26.31
N VAL A 40 -1.53 -17.66 -27.43
CA VAL A 40 -2.82 -17.93 -28.12
C VAL A 40 -2.86 -19.36 -28.69
N ASP A 41 -4.00 -20.03 -28.49
CA ASP A 41 -4.47 -21.28 -29.12
C ASP A 41 -3.55 -22.51 -29.10
N ILE A 42 -3.49 -23.17 -27.93
CA ILE A 42 -3.33 -24.64 -27.87
C ILE A 42 -4.73 -25.27 -27.72
N ILE A 43 -5.28 -25.79 -28.81
CA ILE A 43 -6.46 -26.68 -28.77
C ILE A 43 -5.96 -28.11 -28.58
N PHE A 44 -6.27 -28.72 -27.43
CA PHE A 44 -6.22 -30.18 -27.28
C PHE A 44 -7.63 -30.76 -27.42
N LEU A 45 -7.79 -31.66 -28.39
CA LEU A 45 -9.01 -32.42 -28.63
C LEU A 45 -8.68 -33.91 -28.60
N LEU A 46 -9.06 -34.61 -27.53
CA LEU A 46 -9.83 -35.87 -27.52
C LEU A 46 -9.59 -36.76 -26.27
N LYS A 47 -10.68 -36.96 -25.52
CA LYS A 47 -11.35 -38.25 -25.27
C LYS A 47 -10.53 -39.50 -24.85
N GLU A 48 -10.93 -40.04 -23.68
CA GLU A 48 -10.74 -41.44 -23.21
C GLU A 48 -9.29 -41.97 -23.09
N GLY A 49 -8.67 -41.70 -21.93
CA GLY A 49 -7.31 -42.11 -21.63
C GLY A 49 -7.14 -43.52 -21.05
N LYS A 50 -5.97 -44.11 -21.32
CA LYS A 50 -5.30 -45.17 -20.55
C LYS A 50 -3.80 -45.01 -20.76
N CYS A 51 -2.99 -45.23 -19.71
CA CYS A 51 -1.54 -45.15 -19.79
C CYS A 51 -0.91 -46.42 -19.19
N GLN A 52 0.08 -46.97 -19.89
CA GLN A 52 1.02 -47.98 -19.40
C GLN A 52 2.43 -47.53 -19.78
N MET A 53 3.44 -47.99 -19.04
CA MET A 53 4.82 -47.48 -19.13
C MET A 53 5.82 -48.62 -19.38
N LEU A 54 7.02 -48.25 -19.87
CA LEU A 54 8.23 -49.05 -20.12
C LEU A 54 8.28 -49.76 -21.50
N PRO A 55 9.50 -49.98 -22.07
CA PRO A 55 10.61 -49.01 -22.11
C PRO A 55 11.36 -48.97 -23.47
N GLY A 56 12.12 -47.89 -23.73
CA GLY A 56 13.39 -47.98 -24.49
C GLY A 56 13.37 -47.85 -26.02
N ILE A 57 13.35 -46.60 -26.50
CA ILE A 57 14.36 -46.00 -27.41
C ILE A 57 14.67 -46.70 -28.77
N ILE A 58 14.51 -45.89 -29.85
CA ILE A 58 15.17 -45.90 -31.18
C ILE A 58 14.50 -46.57 -32.43
N TYR A 59 14.37 -45.69 -33.46
CA TYR A 59 14.39 -45.84 -34.93
C TYR A 59 13.14 -46.01 -35.84
N LEU A 60 13.06 -45.03 -36.76
CA LEU A 60 12.76 -45.09 -38.21
C LEU A 60 11.33 -45.29 -38.78
N ARG A 61 11.01 -44.34 -39.69
CA ARG A 61 10.25 -44.43 -40.95
C ARG A 61 8.97 -45.29 -41.08
N LYS A 62 7.89 -44.59 -41.46
CA LYS A 62 6.90 -44.94 -42.50
C LYS A 62 6.27 -46.36 -42.46
N ALA A 63 5.09 -46.41 -41.84
CA ALA A 63 3.78 -46.57 -42.51
C ALA A 63 3.58 -47.66 -43.60
N PHE A 64 2.44 -48.36 -43.49
CA PHE A 64 1.33 -48.25 -44.45
C PHE A 64 0.02 -48.11 -43.63
N SER A 65 -0.80 -47.07 -43.81
CA SER A 65 -1.84 -46.87 -44.87
C SER A 65 -3.16 -47.59 -44.51
N LEU A 66 -4.36 -47.02 -44.71
CA LEU A 66 -4.80 -46.02 -45.69
C LEU A 66 -5.54 -44.80 -45.09
N HIS A 67 -5.25 -43.61 -45.65
CA HIS A 67 -6.16 -42.48 -45.97
C HIS A 67 -7.02 -41.84 -44.84
N LEU A 68 -7.13 -40.52 -44.65
CA LEU A 68 -6.77 -39.33 -45.48
C LEU A 68 -6.31 -38.14 -44.57
N PRO A 69 -6.05 -36.92 -45.08
CA PRO A 69 -4.72 -36.32 -45.20
C PRO A 69 -4.33 -35.30 -44.10
N LEU A 70 -3.06 -34.84 -44.14
CA LEU A 70 -2.56 -33.72 -43.31
C LEU A 70 -3.07 -32.35 -43.82
N MET A 71 -3.22 -31.42 -42.88
CA MET A 71 -3.15 -29.96 -43.07
C MET A 71 -2.24 -29.42 -41.94
N LEU A 72 -1.00 -29.03 -42.21
CA LEU A 72 -0.52 -27.77 -42.80
C LEU A 72 -0.44 -26.61 -41.80
N THR A 73 0.75 -26.00 -41.74
CA THR A 73 1.14 -24.91 -40.84
C THR A 73 0.40 -23.61 -41.17
N GLN A 74 -0.13 -22.94 -40.14
CA GLN A 74 -0.78 -21.64 -40.32
C GLN A 74 0.20 -20.47 -40.20
N LEU A 75 -0.21 -19.29 -40.67
CA LEU A 75 0.58 -18.07 -40.61
C LEU A 75 0.54 -17.46 -39.19
N GLN A 76 1.70 -17.24 -38.59
CA GLN A 76 1.86 -16.61 -37.29
C GLN A 76 1.98 -15.09 -37.43
N THR A 77 1.45 -14.35 -36.46
CA THR A 77 1.66 -12.90 -36.28
C THR A 77 2.41 -12.71 -34.96
N LEU A 78 3.55 -12.04 -35.01
CA LEU A 78 4.50 -11.92 -33.90
C LEU A 78 4.91 -10.46 -33.70
N PHE A 79 5.01 -10.00 -32.45
CA PHE A 79 5.79 -8.80 -32.14
C PHE A 79 7.24 -9.22 -31.98
N ASN A 80 8.11 -8.65 -32.81
CA ASN A 80 9.47 -9.15 -33.01
C ASN A 80 10.48 -8.04 -32.77
N PHE A 81 11.38 -8.24 -31.79
CA PHE A 81 12.42 -7.29 -31.42
C PHE A 81 13.81 -7.70 -31.96
N LYS A 82 13.93 -8.91 -32.52
CA LYS A 82 15.13 -9.44 -33.17
C LYS A 82 15.22 -9.07 -34.65
N GLU A 83 14.09 -8.91 -35.36
CA GLU A 83 14.06 -8.41 -36.73
C GLU A 83 14.31 -6.89 -36.80
N ALA A 84 15.00 -6.46 -37.85
CA ALA A 84 15.25 -5.05 -38.11
C ALA A 84 13.92 -4.31 -38.31
N SER A 85 13.68 -3.27 -37.51
CA SER A 85 12.46 -2.46 -37.53
C SER A 85 12.64 -1.19 -38.37
N TYR A 86 11.57 -0.67 -38.97
CA TYR A 86 11.63 0.50 -39.86
C TYR A 86 11.87 1.82 -39.10
N SER A 87 11.25 1.97 -37.93
CA SER A 87 11.46 3.10 -37.02
C SER A 87 11.16 2.66 -35.59
N GLY A 88 11.95 3.12 -34.62
CA GLY A 88 11.89 2.62 -33.25
C GLY A 88 12.37 1.16 -33.11
N GLY A 89 12.07 0.55 -31.96
CA GLY A 89 12.66 -0.72 -31.54
C GLY A 89 11.84 -1.99 -31.82
N GLY A 90 10.71 -1.93 -32.55
CA GLY A 90 9.86 -3.11 -32.76
C GLY A 90 8.99 -3.04 -34.01
N ASN A 91 8.55 -4.21 -34.46
CA ASN A 91 7.73 -4.40 -35.66
C ASN A 91 6.69 -5.53 -35.46
N ILE A 92 5.75 -5.65 -36.40
CA ILE A 92 4.85 -6.81 -36.48
C ILE A 92 5.29 -7.71 -37.63
N THR A 93 5.82 -8.88 -37.30
CA THR A 93 6.28 -9.91 -38.25
C THR A 93 5.14 -10.90 -38.52
N PHE A 94 4.90 -11.19 -39.80
CA PHE A 94 3.97 -12.21 -40.30
C PHE A 94 4.78 -13.32 -40.95
N LYS A 95 4.86 -14.50 -40.32
CA LYS A 95 5.72 -15.60 -40.77
C LYS A 95 5.01 -16.95 -40.70
N GLY A 96 5.25 -17.84 -41.67
CA GLY A 96 4.74 -19.21 -41.69
C GLY A 96 4.56 -19.70 -43.11
N THR A 97 3.49 -20.45 -43.37
CA THR A 97 3.09 -20.83 -44.73
C THR A 97 1.72 -20.26 -45.06
N LEU A 98 1.57 -19.74 -46.28
CA LEU A 98 0.33 -19.20 -46.82
C LEU A 98 0.18 -19.71 -48.25
N GLU A 99 -0.94 -20.34 -48.58
CA GLU A 99 -1.16 -20.90 -49.91
C GLU A 99 -1.49 -19.79 -50.93
N LYS A 100 -1.19 -20.04 -52.21
CA LYS A 100 -1.65 -19.15 -53.29
C LYS A 100 -3.18 -19.08 -53.27
N ASN A 101 -3.73 -17.93 -53.64
CA ASN A 101 -5.15 -17.58 -53.56
C ASN A 101 -5.81 -17.54 -52.17
N THR A 102 -5.17 -17.97 -51.09
CA THR A 102 -5.65 -17.68 -49.72
C THR A 102 -5.36 -16.24 -49.30
N ASP A 103 -5.99 -15.78 -48.22
CA ASP A 103 -5.61 -14.55 -47.52
C ASP A 103 -5.81 -14.73 -46.00
N PHE A 104 -4.88 -14.17 -45.21
CA PHE A 104 -4.90 -14.23 -43.75
C PHE A 104 -5.06 -12.82 -43.18
N THR A 105 -5.88 -12.63 -42.14
CA THR A 105 -6.13 -11.31 -41.55
C THR A 105 -5.96 -11.29 -40.03
N ALA A 106 -5.06 -10.46 -39.52
CA ALA A 106 -4.88 -10.23 -38.09
C ALA A 106 -5.38 -8.84 -37.70
N ARG A 107 -6.13 -8.70 -36.59
CA ARG A 107 -6.49 -7.39 -36.04
C ARG A 107 -5.28 -6.80 -35.33
N ILE A 108 -4.94 -5.55 -35.64
CA ILE A 108 -3.83 -4.82 -35.02
C ILE A 108 -4.35 -3.78 -34.02
N PHE A 109 -5.38 -3.02 -34.40
CA PHE A 109 -5.95 -1.95 -33.57
C PHE A 109 -7.48 -2.05 -33.50
N GLN A 110 -8.03 -1.57 -32.38
CA GLN A 110 -9.46 -1.39 -32.14
C GLN A 110 -9.68 -0.05 -31.41
N GLY A 111 -10.68 0.73 -31.81
CA GLY A 111 -10.88 2.09 -31.31
C GLY A 111 -12.22 2.71 -31.70
N LYS A 112 -12.34 4.04 -31.58
CA LYS A 112 -13.51 4.84 -31.96
C LYS A 112 -13.13 6.25 -32.46
N LEU A 113 -12.35 6.32 -33.55
CA LEU A 113 -11.92 7.60 -34.12
C LEU A 113 -13.00 8.15 -35.07
N ARG A 114 -13.71 9.22 -34.66
CA ARG A 114 -14.68 9.93 -35.51
C ARG A 114 -13.96 10.75 -36.59
N LEU A 115 -14.54 10.78 -37.79
CA LEU A 115 -13.95 11.41 -38.98
C LEU A 115 -14.77 12.63 -39.40
N GLY A 116 -14.10 13.77 -39.58
CA GLY A 116 -14.69 15.00 -40.10
C GLY A 116 -14.62 15.09 -41.64
N GLU A 117 -14.74 16.31 -42.16
CA GLU A 117 -14.75 16.58 -43.60
C GLU A 117 -13.38 16.48 -44.31
N LEU A 118 -12.31 16.12 -43.59
CA LEU A 118 -10.95 16.03 -44.14
C LEU A 118 -10.55 14.58 -44.45
N PRO A 119 -9.89 14.32 -45.59
CA PRO A 119 -9.40 12.99 -45.94
C PRO A 119 -8.37 12.46 -44.93
N LEU A 120 -8.47 11.16 -44.62
CA LEU A 120 -7.42 10.43 -43.92
C LEU A 120 -6.31 10.07 -44.90
N TYR A 121 -5.13 10.66 -44.74
CA TYR A 121 -3.89 10.19 -45.33
C TYR A 121 -3.31 9.07 -44.47
N LEU A 122 -2.93 7.96 -45.09
CA LEU A 122 -2.39 6.78 -44.42
C LEU A 122 -1.05 6.38 -45.05
N THR A 123 -0.04 6.19 -44.20
CA THR A 123 1.33 5.83 -44.61
C THR A 123 1.80 4.63 -43.80
N TYR A 124 2.16 3.53 -44.47
CA TYR A 124 2.70 2.34 -43.80
C TYR A 124 3.96 1.80 -44.51
N SER A 125 4.83 1.11 -43.77
CA SER A 125 6.04 0.50 -44.35
C SER A 125 6.01 -1.03 -44.24
N VAL A 126 6.40 -1.70 -45.33
CA VAL A 126 6.43 -3.15 -45.45
C VAL A 126 7.80 -3.61 -45.93
N LYS A 127 8.33 -4.66 -45.30
CA LYS A 127 9.47 -5.47 -45.77
C LYS A 127 8.96 -6.90 -45.96
N SER A 128 9.14 -7.52 -47.12
CA SER A 128 8.65 -8.90 -47.35
C SER A 128 9.55 -9.72 -48.29
N SER A 129 9.36 -11.04 -48.31
CA SER A 129 10.14 -11.96 -49.17
C SER A 129 9.32 -12.51 -50.33
N ALA A 130 9.98 -12.65 -51.48
CA ALA A 130 9.43 -13.24 -52.71
C ALA A 130 8.04 -12.65 -53.07
N ASP A 131 7.01 -13.49 -53.19
CA ASP A 131 5.63 -13.15 -53.54
C ASP A 131 4.71 -12.90 -52.31
N SER A 132 5.30 -12.66 -51.12
CA SER A 132 4.57 -12.33 -49.89
C SER A 132 4.10 -10.86 -49.91
N LEU A 133 2.79 -10.62 -49.98
CA LEU A 133 2.20 -9.27 -50.05
C LEU A 133 1.36 -8.94 -48.80
N LEU A 134 1.52 -7.72 -48.29
CA LEU A 134 0.87 -7.22 -47.07
C LEU A 134 0.09 -5.93 -47.33
N GLY A 135 -1.20 -5.94 -46.97
CA GLY A 135 -2.11 -4.80 -47.00
C GLY A 135 -2.73 -4.49 -45.64
N LEU A 136 -3.55 -3.45 -45.56
CA LEU A 136 -4.26 -3.00 -44.37
C LEU A 136 -5.76 -2.84 -44.63
N SER A 137 -6.61 -3.49 -43.84
CA SER A 137 -8.07 -3.28 -43.85
C SER A 137 -8.49 -2.36 -42.70
N LEU A 138 -9.21 -1.30 -43.03
CA LEU A 138 -9.80 -0.36 -42.08
C LEU A 138 -11.31 -0.57 -42.03
N HIS A 139 -11.88 -0.72 -40.83
CA HIS A 139 -13.30 -1.00 -40.61
C HIS A 139 -13.98 0.20 -39.95
N PHE A 140 -15.03 0.71 -40.57
CA PHE A 140 -15.74 1.91 -40.13
C PHE A 140 -17.21 1.61 -39.77
N SER A 141 -17.78 2.44 -38.92
CA SER A 141 -19.20 2.47 -38.56
C SER A 141 -19.83 3.79 -38.98
N SER A 142 -20.98 3.77 -39.63
CA SER A 142 -21.79 4.98 -39.88
C SER A 142 -22.44 5.47 -38.58
N PRO A 143 -22.99 6.69 -38.53
CA PRO A 143 -23.83 7.17 -37.42
C PRO A 143 -25.07 6.31 -37.16
N LEU A 144 -25.49 5.50 -38.14
CA LEU A 144 -26.61 4.54 -38.05
C LEU A 144 -26.15 3.12 -37.64
N ASN A 145 -24.88 2.97 -37.21
CA ASN A 145 -24.20 1.70 -36.87
C ASN A 145 -23.98 0.73 -38.04
N GLU A 146 -24.11 1.18 -39.29
CA GLU A 146 -23.80 0.36 -40.46
C GLU A 146 -22.29 0.16 -40.60
N ARG A 147 -21.85 -1.07 -40.88
CA ARG A 147 -20.42 -1.41 -40.97
C ARG A 147 -19.95 -1.44 -42.42
N THR A 148 -18.80 -0.83 -42.68
CA THR A 148 -18.13 -0.79 -43.98
C THR A 148 -16.62 -1.02 -43.83
N SER A 149 -15.94 -1.52 -44.86
CA SER A 149 -14.51 -1.82 -44.81
C SER A 149 -13.75 -1.38 -46.06
N VAL A 150 -12.55 -0.86 -45.87
CA VAL A 150 -11.67 -0.39 -46.95
C VAL A 150 -10.32 -1.11 -46.84
N LEU A 151 -9.96 -1.85 -47.89
CA LEU A 151 -8.64 -2.47 -48.03
C LEU A 151 -7.68 -1.54 -48.76
N ILE A 152 -6.50 -1.33 -48.20
CA ILE A 152 -5.34 -0.76 -48.89
C ILE A 152 -4.38 -1.91 -49.20
N ALA A 153 -4.14 -2.20 -50.48
CA ALA A 153 -3.31 -3.33 -50.93
C ALA A 153 -2.68 -3.04 -52.30
N SER A 154 -1.40 -3.37 -52.47
CA SER A 154 -0.64 -3.16 -53.73
C SER A 154 -1.19 -3.93 -54.94
N TRP A 155 -1.92 -5.04 -54.72
CA TRP A 155 -2.63 -5.77 -55.77
C TRP A 155 -3.89 -6.43 -55.18
N GLY A 156 -4.99 -6.55 -55.95
CA GLY A 156 -6.23 -7.09 -55.37
C GLY A 156 -7.55 -7.08 -56.15
N GLY A 157 -7.55 -6.80 -57.47
CA GLY A 157 -8.72 -6.48 -58.29
C GLY A 157 -10.02 -7.23 -57.97
N ASP A 158 -10.20 -8.44 -58.51
CA ASP A 158 -11.48 -9.16 -58.39
C ASP A 158 -11.62 -9.95 -57.09
N LYS A 159 -10.50 -10.47 -56.55
CA LYS A 159 -10.48 -11.30 -55.33
C LYS A 159 -11.02 -10.55 -54.10
N PHE A 160 -10.61 -9.30 -53.91
CA PHE A 160 -10.93 -8.56 -52.67
C PHE A 160 -12.17 -7.67 -52.79
N SER A 161 -12.62 -7.34 -54.01
CA SER A 161 -13.84 -6.57 -54.27
C SER A 161 -15.14 -7.26 -53.79
N ARG A 162 -15.10 -8.55 -53.41
CA ARG A 162 -16.21 -9.27 -52.73
C ARG A 162 -16.11 -9.29 -51.20
N LYS A 163 -14.97 -8.90 -50.63
CA LYS A 163 -14.64 -9.02 -49.19
C LYS A 163 -14.56 -7.66 -48.48
N PHE A 164 -14.29 -6.59 -49.23
CA PHE A 164 -14.19 -5.23 -48.71
C PHE A 164 -15.04 -4.26 -49.54
N SER A 165 -15.68 -3.30 -48.89
CA SER A 165 -16.57 -2.32 -49.52
C SER A 165 -15.85 -1.38 -50.50
N LYS A 166 -14.53 -1.22 -50.35
CA LYS A 166 -13.64 -0.52 -51.31
C LYS A 166 -12.24 -1.14 -51.23
N VAL A 167 -11.57 -1.26 -52.36
CA VAL A 167 -10.14 -1.60 -52.44
C VAL A 167 -9.40 -0.39 -53.03
N ILE A 168 -8.27 -0.01 -52.44
CA ILE A 168 -7.44 1.11 -52.86
C ILE A 168 -6.01 0.61 -53.05
N VAL A 169 -5.44 0.83 -54.24
CA VAL A 169 -4.02 0.59 -54.50
C VAL A 169 -3.22 1.76 -53.92
N PRO A 170 -2.31 1.54 -52.96
CA PRO A 170 -1.44 2.60 -52.45
C PRO A 170 -0.40 3.03 -53.49
N HIS A 171 0.06 4.27 -53.36
CA HIS A 171 1.23 4.77 -54.08
C HIS A 171 2.50 4.37 -53.31
N GLN A 172 3.36 3.58 -53.94
CA GLN A 172 4.66 3.24 -53.36
C GLN A 172 5.65 4.41 -53.49
N VAL A 173 6.25 4.81 -52.37
CA VAL A 173 7.17 5.95 -52.30
C VAL A 173 8.59 5.48 -52.00
N ASN A 174 9.51 5.74 -52.92
CA ASN A 174 10.94 5.48 -52.73
C ASN A 174 11.63 6.75 -52.18
N LYS A 175 12.14 6.70 -50.95
CA LYS A 175 12.93 7.79 -50.34
C LYS A 175 14.40 7.36 -50.30
N ALA A 176 15.32 8.25 -50.72
CA ALA A 176 16.75 7.93 -50.84
C ALA A 176 17.46 7.61 -49.51
N GLU A 177 16.80 7.89 -48.38
CA GLU A 177 17.27 7.63 -47.01
C GLU A 177 16.68 6.33 -46.42
N THR A 178 15.81 5.62 -47.15
CA THR A 178 15.19 4.36 -46.74
C THR A 178 16.01 3.16 -47.22
N ALA A 179 16.23 2.17 -46.34
CA ALA A 179 16.94 0.94 -46.68
C ALA A 179 16.17 0.12 -47.75
N PRO A 180 16.86 -0.49 -48.73
CA PRO A 180 16.24 -0.98 -49.97
C PRO A 180 15.23 -2.12 -49.78
N GLU A 181 15.26 -2.82 -48.65
CA GLU A 181 14.32 -3.87 -48.26
C GLU A 181 12.97 -3.36 -47.73
N TRP A 182 12.81 -2.04 -47.55
CA TRP A 182 11.58 -1.42 -47.08
C TRP A 182 10.82 -0.67 -48.18
N HIS A 183 9.54 -0.98 -48.31
CA HIS A 183 8.61 -0.33 -49.25
C HIS A 183 7.60 0.50 -48.47
N ILE A 184 7.60 1.82 -48.70
CA ILE A 184 6.64 2.76 -48.09
C ILE A 184 5.42 2.84 -49.00
N GLN A 185 4.23 2.65 -48.43
CA GLN A 185 2.95 2.67 -49.12
C GLN A 185 2.10 3.83 -48.57
N GLU A 186 1.71 4.75 -49.44
CA GLU A 186 0.91 5.94 -49.10
C GLU A 186 -0.48 5.88 -49.78
N SER A 187 -1.54 6.28 -49.06
CA SER A 187 -2.93 6.23 -49.53
C SER A 187 -3.77 7.35 -48.90
N SER A 188 -4.98 7.56 -49.41
CA SER A 188 -5.94 8.53 -48.86
C SER A 188 -7.39 8.02 -48.94
N ILE A 189 -8.16 8.20 -47.86
CA ILE A 189 -9.57 7.79 -47.76
C ILE A 189 -10.44 8.94 -47.23
N GLU A 190 -11.52 9.25 -47.95
CA GLU A 190 -12.60 10.14 -47.51
C GLU A 190 -13.74 9.27 -46.97
N MET A 191 -14.18 9.55 -45.73
CA MET A 191 -15.16 8.76 -44.96
C MET A 191 -15.93 9.68 -43.98
N ASN A 192 -16.38 10.83 -44.47
CA ASN A 192 -16.89 11.93 -43.66
C ASN A 192 -18.08 11.49 -42.79
N GLY A 193 -18.05 11.82 -41.49
CA GLY A 193 -19.08 11.42 -40.53
C GLY A 193 -19.02 9.97 -40.02
N TYR A 194 -18.17 9.10 -40.59
CA TYR A 194 -17.98 7.74 -40.08
C TYR A 194 -17.07 7.71 -38.84
N THR A 195 -17.07 6.59 -38.13
CA THR A 195 -16.13 6.29 -37.05
C THR A 195 -15.26 5.10 -37.45
N LEU A 196 -13.93 5.26 -37.49
CA LEU A 196 -12.98 4.15 -37.62
C LEU A 196 -12.98 3.31 -36.33
N THR A 197 -13.17 2.00 -36.47
CA THR A 197 -13.40 1.04 -35.36
C THR A 197 -12.35 -0.05 -35.24
N GLU A 198 -11.81 -0.56 -36.35
CA GLU A 198 -10.70 -1.54 -36.34
C GLU A 198 -9.72 -1.29 -37.48
N ILE A 199 -8.46 -1.69 -37.27
CA ILE A 199 -7.42 -1.80 -38.31
C ILE A 199 -6.87 -3.23 -38.27
N ARG A 200 -6.73 -3.85 -39.43
CA ARG A 200 -6.25 -5.24 -39.60
C ARG A 200 -5.14 -5.30 -40.66
N ALA A 201 -4.15 -6.17 -40.47
CA ALA A 201 -3.29 -6.64 -41.55
C ALA A 201 -4.04 -7.62 -42.46
N VAL A 202 -3.66 -7.65 -43.73
CA VAL A 202 -4.12 -8.64 -44.73
C VAL A 202 -2.90 -9.19 -45.47
N CYS A 203 -2.55 -10.43 -45.19
CA CYS A 203 -1.44 -11.18 -45.82
C CYS A 203 -1.98 -11.99 -47.00
N TYR A 204 -1.34 -11.92 -48.16
CA TYR A 204 -1.79 -12.62 -49.38
C TYR A 204 -0.64 -12.90 -50.36
N ARG A 205 -0.91 -13.76 -51.35
CA ARG A 205 -0.03 -14.03 -52.50
C ARG A 205 -0.79 -13.75 -53.82
N PRO A 206 -0.11 -13.36 -54.91
CA PRO A 206 -0.71 -13.16 -56.23
C PRO A 206 -1.02 -14.48 -56.97
N GLU A 207 -1.82 -14.39 -58.03
CA GLU A 207 -2.13 -15.53 -58.92
C GLU A 207 -0.96 -15.88 -59.87
N PRO A 208 -0.75 -17.17 -60.19
CA PRO A 208 0.38 -17.61 -61.01
C PRO A 208 0.07 -17.68 -62.51
N GLU A 209 -0.46 -16.63 -63.13
CA GLU A 209 -0.48 -16.49 -64.59
C GLU A 209 0.15 -15.16 -65.07
N HIS A 210 0.70 -15.18 -66.28
CA HIS A 210 1.41 -14.08 -66.96
C HIS A 210 2.72 -13.58 -66.33
N SER A 211 3.52 -14.47 -65.73
CA SER A 211 4.98 -14.27 -65.63
C SER A 211 5.66 -14.44 -67.01
N GLY A 212 5.48 -13.47 -67.90
CA GLY A 212 5.82 -13.59 -69.33
C GLY A 212 7.11 -12.91 -69.77
N LEU A 213 8.30 -13.47 -69.46
CA LEU A 213 9.41 -13.61 -70.43
C LEU A 213 10.52 -14.58 -69.95
N ALA A 214 11.29 -15.07 -70.93
CA ALA A 214 12.43 -16.01 -70.93
C ALA A 214 13.52 -15.79 -69.82
N SER A 215 14.45 -16.73 -69.56
CA SER A 215 15.00 -17.74 -70.49
C SER A 215 15.56 -19.04 -69.87
N HIS A 216 15.75 -20.04 -70.74
CA HIS A 216 16.43 -21.33 -70.50
C HIS A 216 17.89 -21.15 -70.00
N THR A 217 18.49 -22.13 -69.31
CA THR A 217 19.10 -23.34 -69.92
C THR A 217 18.82 -24.66 -69.16
N SER A 218 19.31 -25.79 -69.69
CA SER A 218 18.91 -27.17 -69.34
C SER A 218 20.04 -28.03 -68.77
N HIS A 219 19.72 -28.96 -67.86
CA HIS A 219 19.87 -30.42 -68.01
C HIS A 219 19.71 -31.18 -66.67
N GLY A 220 19.33 -32.46 -66.75
CA GLY A 220 19.39 -33.43 -65.64
C GLY A 220 18.03 -33.95 -65.17
N HIS A 221 17.80 -35.25 -65.37
CA HIS A 221 16.79 -36.00 -64.60
C HIS A 221 17.40 -36.42 -63.26
N ASP A 222 16.68 -36.19 -62.17
CA ASP A 222 16.31 -37.29 -61.26
C ASP A 222 14.99 -36.93 -60.55
N ASP A 223 14.39 -37.90 -59.89
CA ASP A 223 13.05 -37.80 -59.31
C ASP A 223 13.02 -37.19 -57.90
N THR A 224 11.82 -36.75 -57.50
CA THR A 224 11.48 -36.21 -56.17
C THR A 224 12.06 -34.85 -55.74
N ILE A 225 11.17 -33.87 -55.59
CA ILE A 225 10.88 -33.20 -54.31
C ILE A 225 9.43 -32.72 -54.37
N VAL A 226 8.60 -33.14 -53.39
CA VAL A 226 7.32 -32.45 -53.14
C VAL A 226 7.69 -31.14 -52.46
N GLY A 227 7.66 -30.04 -53.21
CA GLY A 227 8.11 -28.74 -52.73
C GLY A 227 7.38 -28.32 -51.46
N SER A 228 8.14 -27.87 -50.46
CA SER A 228 7.59 -27.28 -49.24
C SER A 228 6.56 -26.21 -49.59
N PRO A 229 5.45 -26.07 -48.83
CA PRO A 229 4.54 -24.94 -49.02
C PRO A 229 5.35 -23.65 -48.87
N PRO A 230 5.18 -22.67 -49.76
CA PRO A 230 6.09 -21.54 -49.83
C PRO A 230 6.05 -20.74 -48.53
N GLU A 231 7.22 -20.56 -47.93
CA GLU A 231 7.39 -19.76 -46.72
C GLU A 231 6.94 -18.32 -47.03
N TYR A 232 5.98 -17.83 -46.24
CA TYR A 232 5.52 -16.45 -46.30
C TYR A 232 6.26 -15.67 -45.23
N PHE A 233 6.78 -14.50 -45.60
CA PHE A 233 7.38 -13.57 -44.65
C PHE A 233 7.09 -12.13 -45.08
N ALA A 234 6.43 -11.38 -44.20
CA ALA A 234 6.23 -9.94 -44.34
C ALA A 234 6.28 -9.26 -42.96
N VAL A 235 6.72 -8.01 -42.92
CA VAL A 235 6.91 -7.23 -41.69
C VAL A 235 6.26 -5.86 -41.87
N LEU A 236 5.36 -5.48 -40.96
CA LEU A 236 4.82 -4.13 -40.86
C LEU A 236 5.70 -3.33 -39.89
N GLY A 237 6.40 -2.32 -40.40
CA GLY A 237 7.39 -1.55 -39.63
C GLY A 237 6.90 -0.21 -39.07
N HIS A 238 5.85 0.37 -39.66
CA HIS A 238 5.32 1.70 -39.31
C HIS A 238 3.89 1.85 -39.85
N LEU A 239 3.05 2.62 -39.14
CA LEU A 239 1.73 3.06 -39.59
C LEU A 239 1.42 4.45 -39.01
N THR A 240 1.20 5.43 -39.88
CA THR A 240 0.68 6.77 -39.55
C THR A 240 -0.66 6.99 -40.25
N ILE A 241 -1.60 7.64 -39.55
CA ILE A 241 -2.88 8.10 -40.08
C ILE A 241 -3.04 9.57 -39.68
N LYS A 242 -3.22 10.49 -40.65
CA LYS A 242 -3.37 11.93 -40.39
C LYS A 242 -4.37 12.61 -41.33
N THR A 243 -4.98 13.71 -40.89
CA THR A 243 -6.00 14.49 -41.63
C THR A 243 -5.43 15.60 -42.51
N SER A 244 -4.11 15.78 -42.54
CA SER A 244 -3.44 16.81 -43.34
C SER A 244 -2.26 16.23 -44.13
N LYS A 245 -2.07 16.70 -45.36
CA LYS A 245 -0.96 16.29 -46.24
C LYS A 245 0.35 17.03 -45.96
N GLY A 246 0.33 17.98 -45.02
CA GLY A 246 1.53 18.72 -44.63
C GLY A 246 2.55 17.80 -43.96
N ASN A 247 3.83 18.09 -44.19
CA ASN A 247 4.91 17.61 -43.33
C ASN A 247 5.04 18.59 -42.15
N PRO A 248 5.36 18.11 -40.93
CA PRO A 248 5.67 18.99 -39.82
C PRO A 248 6.88 19.87 -40.15
N TYR A 249 6.81 21.14 -39.77
CA TYR A 249 7.92 22.08 -39.94
C TYR A 249 9.01 21.80 -38.90
N PHE A 250 10.16 21.32 -39.34
CA PHE A 250 11.35 21.18 -38.50
C PHE A 250 12.22 22.43 -38.61
N PRO A 251 12.43 23.19 -37.51
CA PRO A 251 13.34 24.32 -37.52
C PRO A 251 14.77 23.86 -37.86
N PRO A 252 15.48 24.52 -38.80
CA PRO A 252 16.82 24.11 -39.22
C PRO A 252 17.81 24.19 -38.06
N SER A 253 18.92 23.43 -38.12
CA SER A 253 19.99 23.45 -37.10
C SER A 253 20.41 24.85 -36.63
N SER A 254 20.34 25.87 -37.50
CA SER A 254 20.66 27.26 -37.19
C SER A 254 19.66 27.96 -36.26
N SER A 255 18.42 27.46 -36.14
CA SER A 255 17.36 27.97 -35.24
C SER A 255 17.50 27.49 -33.79
N TRP A 256 18.37 26.53 -33.51
CA TRP A 256 18.55 25.93 -32.18
C TRP A 256 19.80 26.45 -31.46
N ILE A 257 19.77 26.39 -30.14
CA ILE A 257 20.92 26.46 -29.24
C ILE A 257 21.09 25.07 -28.65
N VAL A 258 22.21 24.40 -28.91
CA VAL A 258 22.58 23.12 -28.27
C VAL A 258 23.76 23.36 -27.34
N LYS A 259 23.72 22.80 -26.14
CA LYS A 259 24.77 22.88 -25.13
C LYS A 259 25.15 21.48 -24.67
N GLY A 260 26.44 21.19 -24.61
CA GLY A 260 26.99 20.09 -23.82
C GLY A 260 27.40 20.59 -22.44
N GLN A 261 26.93 19.94 -21.38
CA GLN A 261 27.19 20.28 -19.98
C GLN A 261 27.70 19.06 -19.20
N TYR A 262 28.29 19.29 -18.03
CA TYR A 262 28.79 18.24 -17.13
C TYR A 262 29.72 17.21 -17.79
N ILE A 263 30.51 17.66 -18.79
CA ILE A 263 31.38 16.82 -19.63
C ILE A 263 32.50 16.18 -18.79
N LYS A 264 32.53 14.84 -18.76
CA LYS A 264 33.44 14.04 -17.95
C LYS A 264 34.08 12.93 -18.80
N TRP A 265 35.41 12.97 -18.91
CA TRP A 265 36.21 12.01 -19.66
C TRP A 265 36.78 10.88 -18.77
N THR A 266 36.29 9.68 -19.00
CA THR A 266 36.84 8.35 -18.67
C THR A 266 38.17 8.01 -19.35
N SER A 267 39.19 7.48 -18.66
CA SER A 267 40.33 6.79 -19.30
C SER A 267 40.48 5.38 -18.73
N GLY A 268 40.40 4.36 -19.58
CA GLY A 268 40.58 2.95 -19.21
C GLY A 268 41.96 2.41 -19.56
N SER A 269 42.25 1.19 -19.09
CA SER A 269 43.42 0.42 -19.54
C SER A 269 43.36 0.15 -21.05
N GLN A 270 44.52 -0.05 -21.69
CA GLN A 270 44.66 -0.12 -23.17
C GLN A 270 44.21 1.16 -23.93
N GLY A 271 44.00 2.29 -23.25
CA GLY A 271 43.82 3.61 -23.89
C GLY A 271 42.41 3.89 -24.45
N SER A 272 41.43 3.04 -24.14
CA SER A 272 40.01 3.34 -24.38
C SER A 272 39.57 4.57 -23.58
N LYS A 273 38.77 5.46 -24.18
CA LYS A 273 38.12 6.56 -23.47
C LYS A 273 36.62 6.30 -23.32
N THR A 274 36.05 6.69 -22.19
CA THR A 274 34.59 6.78 -22.02
C THR A 274 34.17 8.23 -21.78
N LEU A 275 32.94 8.57 -22.11
CA LEU A 275 32.40 9.93 -21.97
C LEU A 275 31.05 9.88 -21.26
N SER A 276 30.91 10.67 -20.18
CA SER A 276 29.60 11.02 -19.63
C SER A 276 29.38 12.52 -19.78
N MET A 277 28.18 12.94 -20.17
CA MET A 277 27.81 14.36 -20.29
C MET A 277 26.28 14.52 -20.38
N GLU A 278 25.78 15.69 -20.04
CA GLU A 278 24.44 16.12 -20.45
C GLU A 278 24.54 16.83 -21.80
N ILE A 279 23.60 16.58 -22.70
CA ILE A 279 23.28 17.50 -23.79
C ILE A 279 21.88 18.09 -23.56
N SER A 280 21.73 19.40 -23.79
CA SER A 280 20.44 20.10 -23.72
C SER A 280 20.29 21.08 -24.88
N TRP A 281 19.06 21.29 -25.35
CA TRP A 281 18.77 22.07 -26.57
C TRP A 281 17.49 22.89 -26.46
N LYS A 282 17.44 24.07 -27.08
CA LYS A 282 16.22 24.88 -27.19
C LYS A 282 16.20 25.76 -28.44
N LEU A 283 15.03 26.29 -28.79
CA LEU A 283 14.89 27.25 -29.89
C LEU A 283 15.48 28.62 -29.52
N LYS A 284 15.93 29.37 -30.54
CA LYS A 284 16.52 30.72 -30.41
C LYS A 284 15.49 31.85 -30.29
N ASP A 285 14.26 31.62 -30.73
CA ASP A 285 13.16 32.59 -30.67
C ASP A 285 12.54 32.72 -29.26
N GLY A 286 12.83 31.76 -28.37
CA GLY A 286 12.33 31.74 -27.00
C GLY A 286 11.01 31.00 -26.83
N ASN A 287 10.46 30.40 -27.89
CA ASN A 287 9.27 29.55 -27.80
C ASN A 287 9.62 28.15 -27.26
N ASP A 288 8.65 27.52 -26.59
CA ASP A 288 8.71 26.11 -26.25
C ASP A 288 8.72 25.24 -27.53
N SER A 289 9.38 24.09 -27.45
CA SER A 289 9.49 23.19 -28.60
C SER A 289 8.17 22.45 -28.87
N PRO A 290 7.70 22.37 -30.13
CA PRO A 290 6.51 21.60 -30.49
C PRO A 290 6.76 20.08 -30.58
N PHE A 291 7.96 19.60 -30.24
CA PHE A 291 8.36 18.19 -30.37
C PHE A 291 8.43 17.50 -29.02
N GLN A 292 7.64 16.44 -28.83
CA GLN A 292 7.58 15.66 -27.58
C GLN A 292 8.62 14.54 -27.53
N LYS A 293 9.42 14.36 -28.58
CA LYS A 293 10.36 13.23 -28.75
C LYS A 293 11.58 13.65 -29.58
N TYR A 294 12.75 13.17 -29.17
CA TYR A 294 14.03 13.40 -29.83
C TYR A 294 14.86 12.11 -29.87
N ASN A 295 15.32 11.71 -31.06
CA ASN A 295 16.28 10.61 -31.20
C ASN A 295 17.71 11.19 -31.11
N ILE A 296 18.57 10.56 -30.33
CA ILE A 296 19.94 11.03 -30.06
C ILE A 296 20.95 10.12 -30.74
N TYR A 297 21.84 10.72 -31.54
CA TYR A 297 22.92 10.03 -32.24
C TYR A 297 24.28 10.66 -31.91
N VAL A 298 25.36 9.93 -32.17
CA VAL A 298 26.73 10.42 -32.17
C VAL A 298 27.47 9.95 -33.42
N ASP A 299 28.11 10.87 -34.14
CA ASP A 299 29.06 10.55 -35.21
C ASP A 299 30.48 10.51 -34.62
N HIS A 300 31.14 9.34 -34.70
CA HIS A 300 32.56 9.18 -34.41
C HIS A 300 33.37 9.59 -35.65
N VAL A 301 33.98 10.78 -35.62
CA VAL A 301 34.76 11.33 -36.74
C VAL A 301 36.22 10.90 -36.61
N SER A 302 36.76 10.14 -37.57
CA SER A 302 38.15 9.67 -37.54
C SER A 302 39.17 10.81 -37.71
N LYS A 303 40.44 10.56 -37.36
CA LYS A 303 41.55 11.37 -37.87
C LYS A 303 41.67 11.18 -39.39
N GLN A 304 42.16 12.20 -40.10
CA GLN A 304 42.42 12.14 -41.54
C GLN A 304 43.83 11.59 -41.79
N GLU A 305 43.96 10.59 -42.67
CA GLU A 305 45.27 10.14 -43.13
C GLU A 305 45.88 11.15 -44.12
N THR A 306 47.14 11.49 -43.91
CA THR A 306 47.88 12.45 -44.74
C THR A 306 48.27 11.81 -46.08
N GLY A 307 47.40 11.90 -47.08
CA GLY A 307 47.75 11.40 -48.42
C GLY A 307 46.78 11.67 -49.58
N ASN A 308 45.49 11.94 -49.36
CA ASN A 308 44.52 11.95 -50.46
C ASN A 308 43.46 13.08 -50.37
N PRO A 309 43.60 14.20 -51.11
CA PRO A 309 42.75 15.39 -50.97
C PRO A 309 41.26 15.25 -51.31
N GLY A 310 40.81 14.11 -51.87
CA GLY A 310 39.42 13.86 -52.25
C GLY A 310 38.62 12.93 -51.30
N GLY A 311 39.24 12.41 -50.24
CA GLY A 311 38.62 11.42 -49.36
C GLY A 311 37.58 12.02 -48.40
N ARG A 312 36.29 11.73 -48.62
CA ARG A 312 35.20 12.09 -47.67
C ARG A 312 35.42 11.37 -46.34
N LEU A 313 35.55 12.11 -45.23
CA LEU A 313 35.80 11.57 -43.90
C LEU A 313 34.74 10.53 -43.51
N LYS A 314 35.19 9.32 -43.15
CA LYS A 314 34.32 8.16 -42.89
C LYS A 314 33.85 8.15 -41.43
N ALA A 315 32.98 9.09 -41.10
CA ALA A 315 32.33 9.14 -39.78
C ALA A 315 31.44 7.90 -39.56
N VAL A 316 31.47 7.33 -38.35
CA VAL A 316 30.61 6.20 -37.96
C VAL A 316 29.49 6.73 -37.07
N ARG A 317 28.26 6.70 -37.58
CA ARG A 317 27.05 7.13 -36.86
C ARG A 317 26.54 6.02 -35.94
N GLN A 318 26.28 6.35 -34.69
CA GLN A 318 25.73 5.47 -33.66
C GLN A 318 24.49 6.11 -33.05
N TYR A 319 23.39 5.36 -32.92
CA TYR A 319 22.25 5.75 -32.10
C TYR A 319 22.55 5.47 -30.62
N ILE A 320 22.24 6.42 -29.73
CA ILE A 320 22.57 6.32 -28.29
C ILE A 320 21.38 6.51 -27.35
N GLY A 321 20.20 6.88 -27.83
CA GLY A 321 18.97 6.86 -27.04
C GLY A 321 17.89 7.84 -27.50
N GLU A 322 16.87 7.97 -26.66
CA GLU A 322 15.66 8.74 -26.91
C GLU A 322 15.40 9.69 -25.72
N ALA A 323 14.94 10.91 -26.01
CA ALA A 323 14.55 11.89 -25.00
C ALA A 323 13.12 12.40 -25.25
N ASN A 324 12.33 12.53 -24.19
CA ASN A 324 10.97 13.10 -24.21
C ASN A 324 10.94 14.52 -23.61
N MET A 325 12.10 15.18 -23.56
CA MET A 325 12.31 16.55 -23.10
C MET A 325 13.60 17.10 -23.70
N GLU A 326 13.84 18.40 -23.54
CA GLU A 326 14.94 19.22 -24.09
C GLU A 326 16.35 18.90 -23.53
N ALA A 327 16.53 17.74 -22.89
CA ALA A 327 17.78 17.27 -22.33
C ALA A 327 17.93 15.74 -22.40
N PHE A 328 19.16 15.27 -22.54
CA PHE A 328 19.52 13.85 -22.53
C PHE A 328 20.86 13.62 -21.82
N TYR A 329 20.91 12.66 -20.90
CA TYR A 329 22.14 12.30 -20.19
C TYR A 329 22.82 11.09 -20.83
N ILE A 330 24.06 11.29 -21.24
CA ILE A 330 24.93 10.28 -21.81
C ILE A 330 25.80 9.73 -20.68
N SER A 331 25.76 8.41 -20.45
CA SER A 331 26.56 7.74 -19.41
C SER A 331 27.56 6.79 -20.05
N GLU A 332 28.84 6.96 -19.68
CA GLU A 332 29.98 6.08 -19.97
C GLU A 332 30.14 5.62 -21.44
N LEU A 333 29.72 6.44 -22.40
CA LEU A 333 29.80 6.18 -23.84
C LEU A 333 31.24 5.89 -24.28
N SER A 334 31.49 4.67 -24.76
CA SER A 334 32.81 4.19 -25.19
C SER A 334 33.24 4.78 -26.53
N ILE A 335 34.43 5.39 -26.56
CA ILE A 335 34.96 6.13 -27.71
C ILE A 335 36.17 5.38 -28.32
N PRO A 336 36.12 4.96 -29.60
CA PRO A 336 37.24 4.31 -30.28
C PRO A 336 38.48 5.21 -30.36
N SER A 337 39.67 4.62 -30.23
CA SER A 337 40.97 5.33 -30.21
C SER A 337 41.33 6.05 -31.52
N SER A 338 40.69 5.69 -32.63
CA SER A 338 40.79 6.36 -33.94
C SER A 338 39.99 7.67 -34.05
N THR A 339 39.10 7.94 -33.08
CA THR A 339 38.16 9.08 -33.11
C THR A 339 38.86 10.39 -32.73
N SER A 340 38.64 11.44 -33.51
CA SER A 340 39.17 12.79 -33.31
C SER A 340 38.14 13.73 -32.68
N SER A 341 36.87 13.64 -33.10
CA SER A 341 35.75 14.38 -32.54
C SER A 341 34.46 13.58 -32.59
N LEU A 342 33.52 13.95 -31.73
CA LEU A 342 32.17 13.41 -31.62
C LEU A 342 31.19 14.49 -32.02
N LYS A 343 30.28 14.21 -32.94
CA LYS A 343 29.15 15.11 -33.26
C LYS A 343 27.86 14.47 -32.75
N PHE A 344 27.35 14.96 -31.63
CA PHE A 344 26.05 14.57 -31.09
C PHE A 344 24.94 15.24 -31.89
N ILE A 345 24.02 14.48 -32.45
CA ILE A 345 22.92 14.97 -33.30
C ILE A 345 21.60 14.72 -32.57
N ILE A 346 20.80 15.77 -32.43
CA ILE A 346 19.50 15.76 -31.78
C ILE A 346 18.45 15.80 -32.88
N GLN A 347 17.85 14.66 -33.20
CA GLN A 347 16.85 14.54 -34.25
C GLN A 347 15.45 14.73 -33.67
N ALA A 348 14.88 15.93 -33.86
CA ALA A 348 13.49 16.21 -33.48
C ALA A 348 12.52 15.27 -34.20
N CYS A 349 11.54 14.73 -33.45
CA CYS A 349 10.52 13.83 -33.96
C CYS A 349 9.12 14.41 -33.68
N SER A 350 8.28 14.42 -34.71
CA SER A 350 6.90 14.89 -34.63
C SER A 350 5.96 13.77 -34.18
N VAL A 351 4.80 14.17 -33.67
CA VAL A 351 3.72 13.27 -33.22
C VAL A 351 3.10 12.44 -34.35
N ASP A 352 3.33 12.78 -35.63
CA ASP A 352 2.91 11.98 -36.79
C ASP A 352 3.94 10.90 -37.20
N GLY A 353 5.02 10.75 -36.44
CA GLY A 353 6.09 9.78 -36.71
C GLY A 353 7.18 10.28 -37.67
N ALA A 354 7.05 11.49 -38.24
CA ALA A 354 8.12 12.08 -39.02
C ALA A 354 9.30 12.51 -38.13
N SER A 355 10.52 12.30 -38.61
CA SER A 355 11.75 12.78 -37.97
C SER A 355 12.46 13.80 -38.85
N GLN A 356 13.16 14.74 -38.23
CA GLN A 356 14.04 15.68 -38.94
C GLN A 356 15.15 14.93 -39.69
N LYS A 357 15.61 15.47 -40.82
CA LYS A 357 16.82 14.95 -41.50
C LYS A 357 18.03 15.11 -40.61
N LEU A 358 18.84 14.06 -40.47
CA LEU A 358 20.01 14.04 -39.56
C LEU A 358 21.09 15.07 -39.92
N ASP A 359 21.18 15.45 -41.18
CA ASP A 359 22.14 16.46 -41.64
C ASP A 359 21.62 17.90 -41.47
N ASP A 360 20.30 18.10 -41.40
CA ASP A 360 19.64 19.38 -41.07
C ASP A 360 19.42 19.58 -39.55
N SER A 361 19.62 18.52 -38.76
CA SER A 361 19.31 18.46 -37.33
C SER A 361 20.30 19.26 -36.47
N PRO A 362 19.85 19.85 -35.36
CA PRO A 362 20.72 20.51 -34.39
C PRO A 362 21.73 19.54 -33.78
N PHE A 363 22.96 20.03 -33.54
CA PHE A 363 24.05 19.20 -33.07
C PHE A 363 25.01 19.92 -32.10
N PHE A 364 25.74 19.14 -31.31
CA PHE A 364 26.86 19.58 -30.48
C PHE A 364 28.12 18.80 -30.84
N GLN A 365 29.21 19.49 -31.18
CA GLN A 365 30.48 18.83 -31.55
C GLN A 365 31.53 18.99 -30.44
N LEU A 366 32.15 17.87 -30.05
CA LEU A 366 33.11 17.77 -28.97
C LEU A 366 34.38 17.05 -29.44
N ASN A 367 35.53 17.72 -29.34
CA ASN A 367 36.83 17.11 -29.68
C ASN A 367 37.26 16.11 -28.60
N VAL A 368 37.82 14.96 -28.99
CA VAL A 368 38.08 13.82 -28.08
C VAL A 368 39.21 14.14 -27.10
N GLY A 369 38.85 14.35 -25.83
CA GLY A 369 39.78 14.80 -24.78
C GLY A 369 40.02 16.31 -24.75
N ALA A 370 39.21 17.11 -25.46
CA ALA A 370 39.15 18.53 -25.15
C ALA A 370 38.41 18.73 -23.81
N SER A 371 39.12 19.30 -22.84
CA SER A 371 38.47 19.98 -21.73
C SER A 371 37.82 21.25 -22.29
N VAL A 372 36.50 21.25 -22.42
CA VAL A 372 35.77 22.51 -22.64
C VAL A 372 35.99 23.34 -21.38
N ILE A 373 36.81 24.39 -21.49
CA ILE A 373 36.88 25.42 -20.46
C ILE A 373 35.47 25.98 -20.35
N ALA A 374 34.82 25.77 -19.22
CA ALA A 374 33.55 26.42 -18.93
C ALA A 374 33.83 27.93 -18.90
N GLU A 375 33.37 28.65 -19.92
CA GLU A 375 33.40 30.11 -19.89
C GLU A 375 32.63 30.55 -18.65
N GLU A 376 33.30 31.24 -17.72
CA GLU A 376 32.68 31.72 -16.48
C GLU A 376 31.78 32.96 -16.75
N GLY A 377 30.84 32.80 -17.68
CA GLY A 377 29.76 33.73 -17.98
C GLY A 377 28.81 33.82 -16.78
N THR A 378 28.80 35.00 -16.18
CA THR A 378 27.98 35.41 -15.03
C THR A 378 26.56 34.86 -15.01
N ILE A 379 26.12 34.38 -13.83
CA ILE A 379 24.70 34.41 -13.48
C ILE A 379 24.31 35.89 -13.40
N GLU A 380 23.36 36.32 -14.25
CA GLU A 380 22.62 37.56 -14.06
C GLU A 380 21.21 37.20 -13.60
N MET A 381 20.95 37.35 -12.30
CA MET A 381 19.59 37.59 -11.83
C MET A 381 19.31 39.08 -12.04
N TYR A 382 18.31 39.40 -12.84
CA TYR A 382 17.64 40.71 -12.77
C TYR A 382 16.50 40.59 -11.77
N ASP A 383 16.81 40.86 -10.50
CA ASP A 383 15.81 41.38 -9.57
C ASP A 383 15.73 42.91 -9.72
N HIS A 384 14.72 43.54 -9.12
CA HIS A 384 14.34 44.93 -9.36
C HIS A 384 15.46 45.96 -9.11
N ASN A 385 15.43 47.03 -9.93
CA ASN A 385 16.23 48.25 -9.87
C ASN A 385 17.22 48.40 -8.68
N THR A 386 18.53 48.23 -8.99
CA THR A 386 19.70 48.77 -8.26
C THR A 386 19.82 48.36 -6.77
N GLU A 387 20.78 47.54 -6.31
CA GLU A 387 22.24 47.62 -6.54
C GLU A 387 22.97 46.23 -6.52
N LYS A 388 24.23 46.13 -6.02
CA LYS A 388 25.24 45.12 -6.42
C LYS A 388 25.90 44.38 -5.24
N HIS A 389 26.36 43.11 -5.43
CA HIS A 389 27.80 42.72 -5.51
C HIS A 389 28.12 41.18 -5.42
N ARG A 390 29.17 40.75 -6.14
CA ARG A 390 29.77 39.38 -6.35
C ARG A 390 30.59 38.84 -5.13
N TRP A 391 31.18 37.62 -5.02
CA TRP A 391 31.92 36.67 -5.92
C TRP A 391 31.89 35.19 -5.35
N ARG A 392 32.00 34.03 -6.08
CA ARG A 392 33.13 33.29 -6.78
C ARG A 392 34.30 32.85 -5.83
N THR A 393 34.98 31.67 -5.79
CA THR A 393 35.36 30.48 -6.67
C THR A 393 35.75 29.23 -5.76
N SER A 394 36.27 28.00 -6.07
CA SER A 394 36.48 27.03 -7.21
C SER A 394 37.15 25.67 -6.76
N TRP A 395 36.93 24.52 -7.48
CA TRP A 395 37.70 23.22 -7.70
C TRP A 395 38.74 22.63 -6.67
N THR A 396 39.13 21.31 -6.59
CA THR A 396 39.52 20.27 -7.61
C THR A 396 39.23 18.78 -7.18
N SER A 397 40.04 17.76 -7.54
CA SER A 397 39.61 16.35 -7.80
C SER A 397 40.56 15.19 -7.41
N SER A 398 40.04 13.96 -7.17
CA SER A 398 40.69 12.67 -7.54
C SER A 398 39.80 11.39 -7.40
N ARG A 399 40.23 10.29 -8.05
CA ARG A 399 39.77 8.86 -8.08
C ARG A 399 41.05 7.97 -7.90
N PRO A 400 41.10 6.60 -7.88
CA PRO A 400 40.13 5.58 -8.37
C PRO A 400 40.01 4.18 -7.64
N GLU A 401 38.95 3.41 -7.97
CA GLU A 401 38.88 1.93 -8.23
C GLU A 401 39.40 0.90 -7.17
N TRP A 402 39.24 -0.45 -7.23
CA TRP A 402 38.87 -1.46 -8.26
C TRP A 402 37.87 -2.56 -7.77
N ARG A 403 37.68 -3.63 -8.55
CA ARG A 403 36.63 -4.69 -8.46
C ARG A 403 37.22 -6.12 -8.34
N TYR A 404 36.44 -7.04 -7.75
CA TYR A 404 36.32 -8.50 -8.00
C TYR A 404 37.46 -9.31 -8.66
N PHE A 405 37.76 -10.49 -8.09
CA PHE A 405 38.02 -11.73 -8.84
C PHE A 405 37.58 -12.98 -8.05
N GLY A 406 37.40 -14.11 -8.73
CA GLY A 406 36.75 -15.34 -8.18
C GLY A 406 37.69 -16.52 -7.91
N ILE A 407 37.10 -17.62 -7.42
CA ILE A 407 37.75 -18.86 -6.99
C ILE A 407 38.11 -19.75 -8.21
N PRO A 408 39.28 -20.41 -8.18
CA PRO A 408 39.29 -21.86 -8.33
C PRO A 408 40.06 -22.59 -7.22
N SER A 409 39.74 -23.87 -7.06
CA SER A 409 40.37 -24.87 -6.19
C SER A 409 41.89 -24.74 -5.98
N ASP A 410 42.34 -24.66 -4.72
CA ASP A 410 43.02 -25.80 -4.07
C ASP A 410 43.36 -25.61 -2.57
N TRP A 411 43.47 -26.73 -1.84
CA TRP A 411 44.22 -26.97 -0.59
C TRP A 411 43.78 -26.31 0.76
N ARG A 412 42.95 -27.07 1.49
CA ARG A 412 43.12 -27.56 2.89
C ARG A 412 43.66 -26.64 4.02
N PHE A 413 42.83 -26.56 5.07
CA PHE A 413 43.11 -26.68 6.52
C PHE A 413 44.07 -25.72 7.25
N ASP A 414 43.62 -25.39 8.46
CA ASP A 414 44.23 -24.60 9.52
C ASP A 414 45.69 -24.92 9.86
N SER A 415 46.46 -23.87 10.23
CA SER A 415 46.96 -23.76 11.61
C SER A 415 47.60 -22.40 11.96
N LEU A 416 47.18 -21.83 13.09
CA LEU A 416 47.99 -21.27 14.19
C LEU A 416 49.25 -20.39 13.91
N LEU A 417 49.25 -19.19 14.53
CA LEU A 417 50.38 -18.59 15.29
C LEU A 417 51.72 -18.32 14.53
N SER A 418 52.26 -17.09 14.43
CA SER A 418 52.55 -16.23 15.59
C SER A 418 53.27 -14.90 15.25
N LYS A 419 53.08 -13.91 16.16
CA LYS A 419 53.96 -12.80 16.59
C LYS A 419 55.34 -12.59 15.91
N ARG A 420 55.59 -11.35 15.42
CA ARG A 420 56.72 -10.43 15.76
C ARG A 420 56.78 -9.23 14.77
N SER A 421 57.20 -8.01 15.11
CA SER A 421 57.22 -7.24 16.38
C SER A 421 57.58 -5.76 16.11
N ASN A 422 57.22 -4.84 17.02
CA ASN A 422 57.52 -3.40 16.99
C ASN A 422 59.00 -3.01 16.74
N ALA A 423 59.25 -1.84 16.13
CA ALA A 423 59.86 -0.66 16.80
C ALA A 423 60.31 0.49 15.86
N VAL A 424 59.43 1.47 15.54
CA VAL A 424 59.84 2.79 14.98
C VAL A 424 58.95 3.96 15.45
N VAL A 425 57.63 3.75 15.56
CA VAL A 425 56.61 4.82 15.64
C VAL A 425 56.67 5.72 16.90
N GLN A 426 57.42 5.33 17.95
CA GLN A 426 57.58 6.11 19.19
C GLN A 426 58.59 7.29 19.07
N GLY A 427 59.03 7.66 17.86
CA GLY A 427 60.14 8.60 17.67
C GLY A 427 59.80 10.10 17.54
N LEU A 428 58.71 10.47 16.87
CA LEU A 428 58.60 11.82 16.26
C LEU A 428 57.34 12.65 16.58
N LEU A 429 56.38 12.12 17.34
CA LEU A 429 55.14 12.84 17.70
C LEU A 429 55.35 13.76 18.94
N LYS A 430 56.46 14.51 18.97
CA LYS A 430 56.87 15.30 20.15
C LYS A 430 57.70 16.56 19.82
N ARG A 431 57.23 17.42 18.90
CA ARG A 431 57.67 18.83 18.78
C ARG A 431 56.51 19.73 18.33
N GLU A 432 56.56 20.98 18.79
CA GLU A 432 55.84 22.15 18.25
C GLU A 432 54.30 22.12 18.23
N LEU A 433 53.72 21.77 19.38
CA LEU A 433 52.62 22.58 19.94
C LEU A 433 53.24 23.83 20.59
N GLN A 434 53.20 24.99 19.93
CA GLN A 434 53.54 26.28 20.57
C GLN A 434 52.99 27.51 19.82
N SER A 435 52.70 28.56 20.58
CA SER A 435 52.17 29.88 20.18
C SER A 435 50.69 29.97 19.71
N SER A 436 49.89 30.60 20.57
CA SER A 436 48.65 31.34 20.29
C SER A 436 48.84 32.73 20.95
N PRO A 437 48.16 33.84 20.56
CA PRO A 437 46.80 34.07 21.07
C PRO A 437 45.85 35.00 20.27
N SER A 438 44.54 34.88 20.54
CA SER A 438 43.50 35.93 20.45
C SER A 438 43.04 36.39 19.04
N LYS A 439 41.80 36.88 18.81
CA LYS A 439 40.69 37.29 19.71
C LYS A 439 39.34 36.68 19.30
N GLU A 440 38.37 36.77 20.21
CA GLU A 440 36.92 36.51 20.04
C GLU A 440 36.25 37.58 19.12
N LYS A 441 34.95 37.54 18.70
CA LYS A 441 33.76 36.73 19.04
C LYS A 441 32.64 36.95 17.98
N LYS A 442 31.61 36.07 17.93
CA LYS A 442 30.30 36.25 17.22
C LYS A 442 30.35 36.32 15.67
N LEU A 443 29.39 35.82 14.87
CA LEU A 443 28.07 35.17 15.09
C LEU A 443 27.69 34.30 13.85
N LEU A 444 26.67 33.43 13.97
CA LEU A 444 25.98 32.68 12.89
C LEU A 444 26.81 31.65 12.08
N SER A 445 26.75 30.38 12.52
CA SER A 445 26.61 29.26 11.58
C SER A 445 25.13 29.07 11.21
N THR A 446 24.87 28.42 10.08
CA THR A 446 23.54 27.92 9.71
C THR A 446 23.66 26.46 9.29
N ASP A 447 23.26 25.55 10.18
CA ASP A 447 23.28 24.12 9.90
C ASP A 447 22.01 23.71 9.14
N ARG A 448 22.19 22.90 8.10
CA ARG A 448 21.10 22.10 7.52
C ARG A 448 20.81 20.92 8.46
N PRO A 449 19.58 20.39 8.50
CA PRO A 449 19.31 19.15 9.22
C PRO A 449 20.24 18.04 8.72
N GLN A 450 21.07 17.51 9.60
CA GLN A 450 21.67 16.20 9.39
C GLN A 450 20.59 15.15 9.60
N GLU A 451 20.69 14.03 8.90
CA GLU A 451 20.12 12.78 9.41
C GLU A 451 20.71 12.53 10.81
N PRO A 452 19.94 12.09 11.81
CA PRO A 452 20.48 11.79 13.12
C PRO A 452 21.47 10.63 12.97
N SER A 453 22.77 10.94 13.04
CA SER A 453 23.81 9.93 13.10
C SER A 453 23.53 9.07 14.32
N SER A 454 23.26 7.78 14.08
CA SER A 454 22.97 6.83 15.15
C SER A 454 24.20 6.75 16.05
N SER A 455 24.14 7.40 17.21
CA SER A 455 25.06 7.14 18.30
C SER A 455 24.87 5.68 18.70
N THR A 456 25.76 4.81 18.24
CA THR A 456 25.82 3.40 18.63
C THR A 456 26.30 3.33 20.07
N VAL A 457 25.40 3.68 20.99
CA VAL A 457 25.37 3.10 22.31
C VAL A 457 25.09 1.62 22.05
N ASP A 458 26.05 0.76 22.38
CA ASP A 458 25.88 -0.69 22.31
C ASP A 458 24.86 -1.12 23.36
N HIS A 459 23.58 -1.00 23.00
CA HIS A 459 22.52 -1.68 23.73
C HIS A 459 22.77 -3.18 23.61
N PRO A 460 22.76 -3.94 24.73
CA PRO A 460 22.88 -5.38 24.66
C PRO A 460 21.75 -5.96 23.79
N PRO A 461 21.99 -7.08 23.07
CA PRO A 461 20.95 -7.72 22.28
C PRO A 461 19.74 -8.05 23.16
N PHE A 462 18.54 -7.94 22.59
CA PHE A 462 17.29 -8.21 23.29
C PHE A 462 17.24 -9.67 23.78
N ASP A 463 17.30 -9.85 25.09
CA ASP A 463 17.11 -11.12 25.76
C ASP A 463 15.66 -11.21 26.26
N PRO A 464 14.83 -12.14 25.73
CA PRO A 464 13.42 -12.25 26.11
C PRO A 464 13.21 -12.85 27.51
N SER A 465 14.25 -13.37 28.17
CA SER A 465 14.18 -13.90 29.53
C SER A 465 14.40 -12.84 30.63
N GLU A 466 15.08 -11.73 30.30
CA GLU A 466 15.43 -10.67 31.26
C GLU A 466 14.27 -9.68 31.53
N PRO A 467 13.99 -9.32 32.80
CA PRO A 467 12.95 -8.36 33.15
C PRO A 467 13.18 -6.95 32.56
N SER A 468 12.33 -6.59 31.60
CA SER A 468 12.34 -5.29 30.92
C SER A 468 10.92 -4.81 30.58
N THR A 469 10.76 -3.57 30.11
CA THR A 469 9.45 -3.03 29.69
C THR A 469 8.78 -3.98 28.69
N PRO A 470 7.58 -4.53 28.97
CA PRO A 470 7.03 -5.59 28.14
C PRO A 470 6.78 -5.20 26.68
N VAL A 471 7.25 -6.06 25.79
CA VAL A 471 7.14 -5.91 24.33
C VAL A 471 6.54 -7.14 23.67
N SER A 472 5.85 -6.92 22.55
CA SER A 472 5.62 -7.91 21.50
C SER A 472 6.83 -7.99 20.57
N TYR A 473 7.16 -9.21 20.16
CA TYR A 473 8.27 -9.50 19.25
C TYR A 473 7.94 -10.77 18.44
N PRO A 474 8.47 -10.90 17.21
CA PRO A 474 8.29 -12.09 16.38
C PRO A 474 9.25 -13.21 16.79
N ILE A 475 8.94 -14.44 16.39
CA ILE A 475 9.90 -15.56 16.41
C ILE A 475 10.61 -15.60 15.05
N LYS A 476 11.94 -15.77 15.05
CA LYS A 476 12.80 -15.59 13.88
C LYS A 476 13.34 -16.90 13.31
N THR A 477 13.47 -17.95 14.13
CA THR A 477 13.99 -19.25 13.68
C THR A 477 13.02 -20.40 13.94
N LEU A 478 13.19 -21.50 13.20
CA LEU A 478 12.47 -22.74 13.47
C LEU A 478 12.89 -23.37 14.80
N GLU A 479 14.13 -23.17 15.26
CA GLU A 479 14.62 -23.64 16.56
C GLU A 479 13.89 -22.94 17.73
N GLU A 480 13.72 -21.62 17.68
CA GLU A 480 12.94 -20.85 18.67
C GLU A 480 11.46 -21.28 18.69
N LEU A 481 10.88 -21.61 17.52
CA LEU A 481 9.51 -22.09 17.39
C LEU A 481 9.35 -23.53 17.92
N ALA A 482 10.28 -24.44 17.59
CA ALA A 482 10.26 -25.84 18.00
C ALA A 482 10.47 -26.00 19.51
N SER A 483 11.44 -25.27 20.07
CA SER A 483 11.83 -25.30 21.49
C SER A 483 10.78 -24.74 22.45
N ARG A 484 9.78 -24.00 21.93
CA ARG A 484 8.77 -23.25 22.71
C ARG A 484 9.35 -22.11 23.57
N ALA A 485 10.59 -21.67 23.34
CA ALA A 485 11.27 -20.67 24.18
C ALA A 485 10.50 -19.36 24.38
N TYR A 486 9.60 -18.98 23.45
CA TYR A 486 8.70 -17.83 23.62
C TYR A 486 7.84 -17.95 24.89
N PHE A 487 7.37 -19.14 25.26
CA PHE A 487 6.50 -19.37 26.41
C PHE A 487 7.21 -19.21 27.76
N ASP A 488 8.52 -19.42 27.81
CA ASP A 488 9.35 -19.21 29.00
C ASP A 488 9.83 -17.75 29.13
N SER A 489 9.55 -16.90 28.14
CA SER A 489 9.96 -15.49 28.16
C SER A 489 9.27 -14.69 29.26
N PHE A 490 9.98 -13.69 29.80
CA PHE A 490 9.43 -12.72 30.75
C PHE A 490 8.19 -11.99 30.18
N HIS A 491 8.19 -11.83 28.86
CA HIS A 491 7.23 -11.08 28.05
C HIS A 491 5.95 -11.83 27.69
N TYR A 492 5.97 -13.16 27.54
CA TYR A 492 4.82 -13.94 27.07
C TYR A 492 3.52 -13.68 27.86
N PRO A 493 3.51 -13.61 29.21
CA PRO A 493 2.29 -13.32 29.95
C PRO A 493 1.63 -12.01 29.52
N PHE A 494 2.41 -10.97 29.24
CA PHE A 494 1.94 -9.64 28.82
C PHE A 494 1.50 -9.56 27.35
N ASN A 495 1.77 -10.59 26.55
CA ASN A 495 1.40 -10.65 25.14
C ASN A 495 0.04 -11.29 24.87
N LYS A 496 -0.66 -11.75 25.92
CA LYS A 496 -2.00 -12.34 25.80
C LYS A 496 -3.07 -11.29 25.53
N ALA A 497 -3.94 -11.56 24.57
CA ALA A 497 -5.21 -10.87 24.44
C ALA A 497 -6.14 -11.25 25.59
N SER A 498 -6.90 -10.27 26.09
CA SER A 498 -7.89 -10.40 27.16
C SER A 498 -9.33 -10.15 26.69
N VAL A 499 -9.52 -9.60 25.48
CA VAL A 499 -10.83 -9.50 24.84
C VAL A 499 -11.02 -10.74 23.96
N PRO A 500 -11.93 -11.68 24.31
CA PRO A 500 -12.25 -12.80 23.44
C PRO A 500 -13.08 -12.32 22.24
N LEU A 501 -12.93 -12.99 21.09
CA LEU A 501 -13.81 -12.77 19.95
C LEU A 501 -15.25 -13.17 20.31
N HIS A 502 -16.22 -12.32 19.99
CA HIS A 502 -17.62 -12.59 20.32
C HIS A 502 -18.16 -13.85 19.60
N PRO A 503 -18.93 -14.75 20.26
CA PRO A 503 -19.46 -15.97 19.65
C PRO A 503 -20.20 -15.79 18.30
N SER A 504 -20.88 -14.66 18.07
CA SER A 504 -21.54 -14.39 16.77
C SER A 504 -20.57 -14.08 15.62
N SER A 505 -19.29 -13.83 15.92
CA SER A 505 -18.22 -13.54 14.95
C SER A 505 -17.25 -14.71 14.77
N VAL A 506 -17.42 -15.80 15.52
CA VAL A 506 -16.57 -17.01 15.42
C VAL A 506 -16.68 -17.63 14.02
N SER A 507 -17.87 -17.60 13.41
CA SER A 507 -18.09 -17.91 12.00
C SER A 507 -18.07 -16.64 11.15
N LEU A 508 -17.29 -16.63 10.07
CA LEU A 508 -17.35 -15.55 9.08
C LEU A 508 -18.66 -15.65 8.27
N PRO A 509 -19.34 -14.52 7.97
CA PRO A 509 -20.66 -14.54 7.36
C PRO A 509 -20.62 -14.97 5.88
N ASP A 510 -21.74 -15.54 5.39
CA ASP A 510 -21.95 -15.91 3.98
C ASP A 510 -22.29 -14.68 3.12
N ARG A 511 -21.31 -13.80 2.98
CA ARG A 511 -21.28 -12.66 2.07
C ARG A 511 -19.83 -12.36 1.68
N ARG A 512 -19.61 -11.50 0.68
CA ARG A 512 -18.27 -10.93 0.43
C ARG A 512 -17.71 -10.28 1.69
N ARG A 513 -16.40 -10.41 1.89
CA ARG A 513 -15.67 -9.98 3.09
C ARG A 513 -14.52 -9.05 2.73
N LEU A 514 -14.16 -8.16 3.66
CA LEU A 514 -12.93 -7.36 3.56
C LEU A 514 -11.87 -7.90 4.53
N LEU A 515 -10.79 -8.43 3.98
CA LEU A 515 -9.55 -8.71 4.70
C LEU A 515 -8.64 -7.49 4.60
N VAL A 516 -7.94 -7.17 5.68
CA VAL A 516 -6.99 -6.06 5.76
C VAL A 516 -5.67 -6.56 6.33
N CYS A 517 -4.67 -6.70 5.46
CA CYS A 517 -3.30 -7.03 5.84
C CYS A 517 -2.52 -5.72 6.01
N HIS A 518 -2.17 -5.40 7.26
CA HIS A 518 -1.90 -4.01 7.63
C HIS A 518 -0.58 -3.44 7.07
N ASP A 519 0.42 -4.33 6.87
CA ASP A 519 1.80 -4.08 6.43
C ASP A 519 2.24 -2.61 6.59
N MET A 520 2.69 -2.29 7.81
CA MET A 520 3.03 -0.93 8.23
C MET A 520 4.45 -0.91 8.81
N GLN A 521 5.39 -0.33 8.05
CA GLN A 521 6.82 -0.18 8.40
C GLN A 521 7.52 -1.46 8.88
N GLY A 522 7.05 -2.65 8.46
CA GLY A 522 7.57 -3.94 8.93
C GLY A 522 7.11 -4.37 10.33
N GLY A 523 6.20 -3.62 10.97
CA GLY A 523 5.60 -3.94 12.26
C GLY A 523 6.51 -3.72 13.48
N TYR A 524 5.94 -3.92 14.67
CA TYR A 524 6.61 -3.84 15.98
C TYR A 524 7.29 -2.48 16.23
N VAL A 525 6.51 -1.41 16.04
CA VAL A 525 6.89 -0.01 16.30
C VAL A 525 6.27 0.47 17.63
N ASP A 526 5.41 1.47 17.64
CA ASP A 526 4.70 1.93 18.85
C ASP A 526 3.72 0.87 19.43
N ASP A 527 3.22 -0.02 18.58
CA ASP A 527 2.25 -1.07 18.90
C ASP A 527 2.87 -2.26 19.66
N ARG A 528 4.19 -2.44 19.57
CA ARG A 528 4.92 -3.46 20.33
C ARG A 528 4.86 -3.26 21.83
N TRP A 529 4.67 -2.02 22.30
CA TRP A 529 4.68 -1.69 23.73
C TRP A 529 3.31 -2.03 24.33
N VAL A 530 3.15 -3.26 24.84
CA VAL A 530 1.84 -3.80 25.25
C VAL A 530 1.17 -3.06 26.41
N GLN A 531 1.96 -2.40 27.26
CA GLN A 531 1.47 -1.49 28.30
C GLN A 531 1.26 -0.04 27.82
N GLY A 532 1.68 0.28 26.59
CA GLY A 532 1.58 1.59 25.95
C GLY A 532 2.89 2.37 25.87
N GLY A 533 2.88 3.41 25.05
CA GLY A 533 3.97 4.35 24.83
C GLY A 533 3.54 5.82 25.02
N THR A 534 4.28 6.73 24.38
CA THR A 534 4.12 8.19 24.49
C THR A 534 3.89 8.89 23.14
N ASN A 535 3.66 8.16 22.05
CA ASN A 535 3.45 8.77 20.73
C ASN A 535 1.95 9.04 20.50
N PRO A 536 1.48 10.30 20.47
CA PRO A 536 0.06 10.60 20.28
C PRO A 536 -0.42 10.25 18.86
N ASP A 537 0.50 10.24 17.90
CA ASP A 537 0.23 10.01 16.48
C ASP A 537 0.44 8.55 16.06
N ALA A 538 0.79 7.65 16.99
CA ALA A 538 1.03 6.22 16.76
C ALA A 538 -0.03 5.58 15.84
N TYR A 539 0.40 4.78 14.86
CA TYR A 539 -0.48 4.22 13.84
C TYR A 539 -1.67 3.46 14.45
N ALA A 540 -2.87 3.76 13.98
CA ALA A 540 -4.10 3.18 14.49
C ALA A 540 -5.16 3.06 13.38
N ILE A 541 -6.02 2.05 13.51
CA ILE A 541 -7.25 1.91 12.74
C ILE A 541 -8.41 2.11 13.70
N TRP A 542 -9.43 2.85 13.28
CA TRP A 542 -10.71 3.01 14.01
C TRP A 542 -11.93 2.67 13.13
N ASN A 543 -11.70 2.26 11.87
CA ASN A 543 -12.72 1.97 10.86
C ASN A 543 -13.12 0.49 10.81
N TRP A 544 -13.04 -0.22 11.95
CA TRP A 544 -13.28 -1.67 12.08
C TRP A 544 -14.64 -2.15 11.56
N TYR A 545 -15.65 -1.28 11.53
CA TYR A 545 -16.97 -1.55 10.93
C TYR A 545 -16.94 -1.82 9.41
N LEU A 546 -15.78 -1.66 8.76
CA LEU A 546 -15.50 -1.99 7.36
C LEU A 546 -14.73 -3.31 7.19
N ILE A 547 -14.23 -3.92 8.27
CA ILE A 547 -13.27 -5.04 8.25
C ILE A 547 -13.93 -6.33 8.76
N ASP A 548 -13.65 -7.47 8.12
CA ASP A 548 -14.05 -8.80 8.59
C ASP A 548 -12.87 -9.58 9.21
N VAL A 549 -11.69 -9.46 8.60
CA VAL A 549 -10.45 -10.11 9.02
C VAL A 549 -9.31 -9.11 8.96
N PHE A 550 -8.53 -9.01 10.03
CA PHE A 550 -7.30 -8.23 10.11
C PHE A 550 -6.10 -9.19 10.15
N VAL A 551 -5.04 -8.85 9.43
CA VAL A 551 -3.78 -9.60 9.44
C VAL A 551 -2.66 -8.69 9.91
N TYR A 552 -2.06 -9.07 11.04
CA TYR A 552 -0.83 -8.45 11.50
C TYR A 552 0.36 -9.14 10.82
N PHE A 553 1.19 -8.33 10.16
CA PHE A 553 2.14 -8.74 9.12
C PHE A 553 3.50 -8.08 9.35
N SER A 554 4.57 -8.85 9.19
CA SER A 554 5.95 -8.36 9.17
C SER A 554 6.81 -9.30 8.33
N HIS A 555 7.97 -8.81 7.91
CA HIS A 555 9.01 -9.63 7.27
C HIS A 555 9.82 -10.41 8.32
N CYS A 556 9.16 -11.31 9.07
CA CYS A 556 9.76 -12.17 10.09
C CYS A 556 9.03 -13.52 10.11
N LEU A 557 9.78 -14.63 10.17
CA LEU A 557 9.28 -16.01 10.05
C LEU A 557 7.95 -16.27 10.77
N VAL A 558 7.82 -15.86 12.03
CA VAL A 558 6.56 -15.93 12.79
C VAL A 558 6.19 -14.56 13.36
N THR A 559 5.31 -13.86 12.67
CA THR A 559 4.69 -12.60 13.13
C THR A 559 3.54 -12.90 14.10
N LEU A 560 3.81 -12.77 15.40
CA LEU A 560 2.80 -12.79 16.46
C LEU A 560 2.08 -11.43 16.58
N PRO A 561 0.74 -11.35 16.48
CA PRO A 561 -0.01 -10.11 16.70
C PRO A 561 0.20 -9.55 18.11
N PRO A 562 0.60 -8.28 18.26
CA PRO A 562 0.54 -7.59 19.55
C PRO A 562 -0.89 -7.63 20.12
N PRO A 563 -1.07 -7.86 21.43
CA PRO A 563 -2.40 -7.96 22.05
C PRO A 563 -3.21 -6.67 21.89
N CYS A 564 -2.56 -5.53 21.65
CA CYS A 564 -3.20 -4.26 21.42
C CYS A 564 -4.00 -4.19 20.10
N TRP A 565 -3.61 -4.97 19.08
CA TRP A 565 -4.39 -5.17 17.85
C TRP A 565 -5.50 -6.21 18.09
N THR A 566 -5.15 -7.36 18.66
CA THR A 566 -6.11 -8.46 18.93
C THR A 566 -7.28 -8.01 19.81
N ASN A 567 -7.00 -7.35 20.94
CA ASN A 567 -8.01 -6.85 21.85
C ASN A 567 -9.00 -5.89 21.17
N THR A 568 -8.49 -5.01 20.32
CA THR A 568 -9.28 -3.93 19.70
C THR A 568 -10.05 -4.41 18.47
N ALA A 569 -9.51 -5.33 17.69
CA ALA A 569 -10.25 -6.01 16.63
C ALA A 569 -11.37 -6.90 17.21
N HIS A 570 -11.08 -7.72 18.24
CA HIS A 570 -12.06 -8.56 18.91
C HIS A 570 -13.20 -7.76 19.56
N ARG A 571 -12.89 -6.60 20.15
CA ARG A 571 -13.89 -5.65 20.69
C ARG A 571 -14.85 -5.11 19.63
N HIS A 572 -14.40 -5.04 18.37
CA HIS A 572 -15.23 -4.73 17.20
C HIS A 572 -15.75 -5.98 16.48
N GLY A 573 -15.53 -7.19 17.00
CA GLY A 573 -15.98 -8.46 16.40
C GLY A 573 -15.26 -8.86 15.11
N VAL A 574 -14.07 -8.32 14.88
CA VAL A 574 -13.18 -8.57 13.72
C VAL A 574 -12.15 -9.64 14.09
N LYS A 575 -11.89 -10.61 13.21
CA LYS A 575 -10.88 -11.66 13.44
C LYS A 575 -9.45 -11.15 13.28
N VAL A 576 -8.50 -11.71 14.02
CA VAL A 576 -7.06 -11.37 13.89
C VAL A 576 -6.20 -12.58 13.57
N LEU A 577 -5.44 -12.48 12.48
CA LEU A 577 -4.42 -13.46 12.09
C LEU A 577 -3.02 -12.90 12.34
N GLY A 578 -2.11 -13.77 12.80
CA GLY A 578 -0.67 -13.57 12.64
C GLY A 578 -0.22 -13.86 11.21
N THR A 579 1.08 -13.74 10.96
CA THR A 579 1.69 -14.12 9.68
C THR A 579 2.80 -15.14 9.90
N PHE A 580 2.84 -16.17 9.06
CA PHE A 580 4.00 -17.04 8.89
C PHE A 580 4.53 -16.83 7.48
N ILE A 581 5.80 -16.45 7.33
CA ILE A 581 6.39 -16.09 6.03
C ILE A 581 7.70 -16.83 5.76
N THR A 582 7.88 -17.27 4.52
CA THR A 582 9.16 -17.77 4.00
C THR A 582 9.53 -16.98 2.75
N GLU A 583 10.61 -16.20 2.86
CA GLU A 583 11.12 -15.27 1.85
C GLU A 583 12.66 -15.31 1.80
N TRP A 584 13.25 -14.94 0.66
CA TRP A 584 14.71 -14.89 0.41
C TRP A 584 15.46 -16.22 0.64
N ASP A 585 16.79 -16.22 0.64
CA ASP A 585 17.59 -17.45 0.74
C ASP A 585 17.40 -18.17 2.10
N ASP A 586 17.20 -17.43 3.19
CA ASP A 586 16.92 -18.00 4.51
C ASP A 586 15.57 -18.72 4.53
N GLY A 587 14.53 -18.14 3.91
CA GLY A 587 13.23 -18.79 3.73
C GLY A 587 13.31 -20.09 2.95
N ARG A 588 14.28 -20.22 2.03
CA ARG A 588 14.54 -21.48 1.32
C ARG A 588 15.07 -22.56 2.27
N LEU A 589 15.98 -22.22 3.18
CA LEU A 589 16.49 -23.15 4.21
C LEU A 589 15.38 -23.56 5.20
N ILE A 590 14.55 -22.59 5.61
CA ILE A 590 13.35 -22.82 6.43
C ILE A 590 12.38 -23.78 5.72
N CYS A 591 12.18 -23.64 4.41
CA CYS A 591 11.40 -24.60 3.62
C CYS A 591 12.06 -25.99 3.49
N ASP A 592 13.40 -26.06 3.42
CA ASP A 592 14.14 -27.33 3.38
C ASP A 592 14.02 -28.10 4.70
N GLU A 593 13.92 -27.40 5.84
CA GLU A 593 13.76 -28.00 7.17
C GLU A 593 12.29 -28.30 7.52
N LEU A 594 11.39 -27.32 7.41
CA LEU A 594 9.98 -27.46 7.79
C LEU A 594 9.27 -28.54 6.96
N LEU A 595 9.55 -28.59 5.65
CA LEU A 595 9.01 -29.58 4.72
C LEU A 595 9.93 -30.79 4.52
N ALA A 596 10.82 -31.11 5.47
CA ALA A 596 11.67 -32.29 5.41
C ALA A 596 10.88 -33.61 5.58
N THR A 597 9.78 -33.59 6.36
CA THR A 597 8.93 -34.75 6.69
C THR A 597 7.47 -34.32 6.95
N GLU A 598 6.54 -35.27 6.99
CA GLU A 598 5.17 -35.00 7.46
C GLU A 598 5.20 -34.61 8.96
N GLU A 599 6.03 -35.29 9.74
CA GLU A 599 6.17 -35.08 11.18
C GLU A 599 6.72 -33.69 11.52
N SER A 600 7.70 -33.18 10.77
CA SER A 600 8.22 -31.81 10.92
C SER A 600 7.15 -30.76 10.58
N ALA A 601 6.48 -30.91 9.44
CA ALA A 601 5.42 -30.00 9.01
C ALA A 601 4.27 -29.95 10.03
N ARG A 602 3.85 -31.12 10.54
CA ARG A 602 2.83 -31.23 11.59
C ARG A 602 3.28 -30.59 12.91
N MET A 603 4.53 -30.84 13.34
CA MET A 603 5.07 -30.27 14.58
C MET A 603 5.12 -28.74 14.53
N TYR A 604 5.55 -28.15 13.42
CA TYR A 604 5.54 -26.69 13.25
C TYR A 604 4.11 -26.13 13.20
N ALA A 605 3.17 -26.80 12.53
CA ALA A 605 1.75 -26.41 12.55
C ALA A 605 1.14 -26.47 13.96
N GLU A 606 1.50 -27.49 14.77
CA GLU A 606 1.10 -27.59 16.18
C GLU A 606 1.64 -26.42 17.01
N ARG A 607 2.90 -25.99 16.82
CA ARG A 607 3.47 -24.82 17.54
C ARG A 607 2.76 -23.52 17.16
N LEU A 608 2.44 -23.33 15.88
CA LEU A 608 1.69 -22.16 15.42
C LEU A 608 0.25 -22.14 15.98
N ALA A 609 -0.43 -23.29 16.06
CA ALA A 609 -1.74 -23.40 16.70
C ALA A 609 -1.66 -23.16 18.22
N GLU A 610 -0.63 -23.70 18.89
CA GLU A 610 -0.36 -23.53 20.32
C GLU A 610 -0.12 -22.05 20.69
N LEU A 611 0.62 -21.32 19.85
CA LEU A 611 0.83 -19.87 19.98
C LEU A 611 -0.48 -19.09 19.80
N ALA A 612 -1.23 -19.34 18.73
CA ALA A 612 -2.50 -18.65 18.47
C ALA A 612 -3.51 -18.84 19.61
N ALA A 613 -3.70 -20.07 20.08
CA ALA A 613 -4.59 -20.39 21.19
C ALA A 613 -4.13 -19.78 22.53
N SER A 614 -2.82 -19.75 22.81
CA SER A 614 -2.28 -19.28 24.09
C SER A 614 -2.18 -17.77 24.23
N LEU A 615 -2.08 -17.06 23.09
CA LEU A 615 -2.06 -15.61 22.98
C LEU A 615 -3.43 -15.01 22.62
N GLY A 616 -4.36 -15.84 22.16
CA GLY A 616 -5.77 -15.49 21.97
C GLY A 616 -6.09 -14.80 20.65
N PHE A 617 -5.48 -15.22 19.53
CA PHE A 617 -5.81 -14.76 18.16
C PHE A 617 -6.28 -15.91 17.25
N ASP A 618 -6.96 -15.60 16.15
CA ASP A 618 -7.79 -16.54 15.37
C ASP A 618 -7.03 -17.51 14.43
N GLY A 619 -5.74 -17.28 14.17
CA GLY A 619 -4.96 -18.11 13.25
C GLY A 619 -3.89 -17.34 12.47
N TRP A 620 -3.64 -17.77 11.23
CA TRP A 620 -2.45 -17.36 10.47
C TRP A 620 -2.75 -17.09 8.99
N LEU A 621 -2.13 -16.03 8.46
CA LEU A 621 -1.77 -15.96 7.05
C LEU A 621 -0.48 -16.76 6.83
N ILE A 622 -0.49 -17.72 5.90
CA ILE A 622 0.71 -18.44 5.47
C ILE A 622 1.16 -17.87 4.13
N ASN A 623 2.35 -17.26 4.08
CA ASN A 623 2.92 -16.64 2.88
C ASN A 623 4.23 -17.33 2.47
N VAL A 624 4.18 -18.18 1.45
CA VAL A 624 5.34 -18.91 0.94
C VAL A 624 5.77 -18.30 -0.39
N GLU A 625 6.82 -17.48 -0.37
CA GLU A 625 7.34 -16.81 -1.56
C GLU A 625 8.48 -17.58 -2.25
N ASN A 626 9.08 -18.53 -1.52
CA ASN A 626 10.20 -19.34 -1.98
C ASN A 626 9.84 -20.36 -3.09
N LYS A 627 10.80 -20.58 -3.99
CA LYS A 627 10.78 -21.72 -4.92
C LYS A 627 11.04 -23.03 -4.17
N LEU A 628 9.98 -23.82 -3.95
CA LEU A 628 10.08 -25.17 -3.40
C LEU A 628 10.64 -26.14 -4.45
N SER A 629 11.46 -27.10 -4.03
CA SER A 629 11.91 -28.19 -4.91
C SER A 629 10.76 -29.16 -5.24
N GLN A 630 10.87 -29.86 -6.36
CA GLN A 630 9.85 -30.82 -6.80
C GLN A 630 9.74 -32.07 -5.89
N SER A 631 10.64 -32.21 -4.91
CA SER A 631 10.61 -33.18 -3.81
C SER A 631 10.00 -32.64 -2.50
N GLN A 632 10.08 -31.33 -2.23
CA GLN A 632 9.35 -30.68 -1.12
C GLN A 632 7.87 -30.45 -1.47
N ILE A 633 7.58 -30.22 -2.75
CA ILE A 633 6.21 -30.08 -3.26
C ILE A 633 5.34 -31.27 -2.78
N PRO A 634 5.75 -32.55 -2.88
CA PRO A 634 5.09 -33.70 -2.26
C PRO A 634 4.77 -33.61 -0.75
N ILE A 635 5.57 -32.93 0.09
CA ILE A 635 5.37 -32.89 1.55
C ILE A 635 4.44 -31.74 1.95
N LEU A 636 4.60 -30.57 1.34
CA LEU A 636 3.56 -29.53 1.41
C LEU A 636 2.25 -30.03 0.80
N GLN A 637 2.34 -30.83 -0.26
CA GLN A 637 1.20 -31.53 -0.84
C GLN A 637 0.67 -32.62 0.08
N GLU A 638 1.42 -33.32 0.94
CA GLU A 638 0.86 -34.38 1.80
C GLU A 638 -0.05 -33.77 2.88
N PHE A 639 0.47 -32.76 3.58
CA PHE A 639 -0.28 -31.93 4.54
C PHE A 639 -1.58 -31.37 3.94
N VAL A 640 -1.52 -30.86 2.70
CA VAL A 640 -2.69 -30.42 1.93
C VAL A 640 -3.51 -31.58 1.36
N SER A 641 -2.90 -32.73 1.05
CA SER A 641 -3.51 -33.85 0.32
C SER A 641 -4.35 -34.74 1.23
N HIS A 642 -3.98 -34.91 2.50
CA HIS A 642 -4.80 -35.66 3.44
C HIS A 642 -6.19 -35.03 3.57
N LEU A 643 -6.18 -33.70 3.70
CA LEU A 643 -7.28 -32.76 3.74
C LEU A 643 -8.09 -32.83 2.41
N THR A 644 -7.42 -32.54 1.29
CA THR A 644 -7.89 -32.67 -0.12
C THR A 644 -8.62 -33.98 -0.46
N ARG A 645 -8.14 -35.11 0.05
CA ARG A 645 -8.46 -36.46 -0.46
C ARG A 645 -9.91 -36.87 -0.24
N ILE A 646 -10.61 -36.20 0.68
CA ILE A 646 -12.07 -36.32 0.83
C ILE A 646 -12.78 -35.67 -0.37
N MET A 647 -12.40 -34.44 -0.72
CA MET A 647 -13.15 -33.59 -1.67
C MET A 647 -12.96 -33.97 -3.13
N HIS A 648 -11.74 -34.38 -3.54
CA HIS A 648 -11.47 -34.81 -4.92
C HIS A 648 -11.97 -36.22 -5.27
N SER A 649 -12.73 -36.87 -4.38
CA SER A 649 -13.58 -38.01 -4.76
C SER A 649 -14.78 -37.61 -5.64
N SER A 650 -15.15 -36.31 -5.65
CA SER A 650 -16.44 -35.85 -6.17
C SER A 650 -16.42 -35.26 -7.59
N VAL A 651 -15.51 -34.32 -7.93
CA VAL A 651 -15.55 -33.57 -9.21
C VAL A 651 -14.14 -33.16 -9.70
N PRO A 652 -13.77 -33.41 -10.99
CA PRO A 652 -12.53 -32.89 -11.59
C PRO A 652 -12.74 -31.83 -12.70
N GLY A 653 -11.96 -30.74 -12.69
CA GLY A 653 -11.69 -29.86 -13.86
C GLY A 653 -11.97 -28.34 -13.71
N SER A 654 -11.05 -27.49 -14.19
CA SER A 654 -11.16 -26.00 -14.32
C SER A 654 -9.99 -25.46 -15.18
N LEU A 655 -9.68 -24.18 -15.43
CA LEU A 655 -10.08 -22.82 -14.98
C LEU A 655 -10.10 -21.91 -16.27
N GLU A 656 -9.73 -20.62 -16.46
CA GLU A 656 -9.22 -19.49 -15.67
C GLU A 656 -9.64 -18.16 -16.36
N ASN A 657 -10.24 -17.17 -15.67
CA ASN A 657 -10.49 -15.79 -16.15
C ASN A 657 -10.89 -14.89 -14.95
N TYR A 658 -10.05 -13.92 -14.57
CA TYR A 658 -9.70 -13.70 -13.16
C TYR A 658 -10.84 -13.55 -12.12
N PRO A 659 -11.45 -12.37 -11.81
CA PRO A 659 -12.33 -12.30 -10.62
C PRO A 659 -13.57 -13.18 -10.74
N ARG A 660 -14.20 -13.16 -11.92
CA ARG A 660 -15.44 -13.90 -12.17
C ARG A 660 -15.24 -15.41 -12.20
N LEU A 661 -14.14 -15.94 -12.74
CA LEU A 661 -13.89 -17.39 -12.69
C LEU A 661 -13.13 -17.85 -11.44
N SER A 662 -12.50 -16.97 -10.66
CA SER A 662 -12.19 -17.31 -9.27
C SER A 662 -13.48 -17.48 -8.45
N ALA A 663 -14.47 -16.61 -8.62
CA ALA A 663 -15.80 -16.78 -8.01
C ALA A 663 -16.52 -18.05 -8.52
N VAL A 664 -16.53 -18.31 -9.83
CA VAL A 664 -17.19 -19.51 -10.40
C VAL A 664 -16.43 -20.81 -10.09
N ALA A 665 -15.09 -20.81 -10.04
CA ALA A 665 -14.31 -22.02 -9.72
C ALA A 665 -14.24 -22.33 -8.22
N ALA A 666 -14.50 -21.35 -7.35
CA ALA A 666 -14.75 -21.58 -5.94
C ALA A 666 -16.24 -21.87 -5.66
N GLY A 667 -17.15 -21.47 -6.55
CA GLY A 667 -18.59 -21.72 -6.47
C GLY A 667 -19.21 -21.06 -5.24
N ASP A 668 -19.48 -21.84 -4.21
CA ASP A 668 -19.98 -21.36 -2.92
C ASP A 668 -18.86 -20.86 -2.00
N ARG A 669 -17.63 -21.37 -2.14
CA ARG A 669 -16.42 -20.85 -1.46
C ARG A 669 -15.91 -19.51 -2.02
N ARG A 670 -16.67 -18.85 -2.91
CA ARG A 670 -16.35 -17.54 -3.52
C ARG A 670 -16.07 -16.42 -2.51
N PHE A 671 -16.57 -16.52 -1.28
CA PHE A 671 -16.35 -15.51 -0.23
C PHE A 671 -15.11 -15.77 0.62
N ASP A 672 -14.44 -16.91 0.42
CA ASP A 672 -13.17 -17.29 1.04
C ASP A 672 -11.98 -17.04 0.10
N VAL A 673 -12.25 -16.67 -1.16
CA VAL A 673 -11.26 -16.18 -2.13
C VAL A 673 -11.13 -14.66 -1.97
N TYR A 674 -9.94 -14.19 -1.58
CA TYR A 674 -9.70 -12.76 -1.37
C TYR A 674 -8.82 -12.17 -2.48
N MET A 675 -9.41 -11.31 -3.30
CA MET A 675 -8.71 -10.58 -4.36
C MET A 675 -7.79 -9.51 -3.75
N GLY A 676 -6.48 -9.66 -3.92
CA GLY A 676 -5.47 -8.75 -3.38
C GLY A 676 -5.45 -7.38 -4.06
N ILE A 677 -5.31 -6.33 -3.25
CA ILE A 677 -5.16 -4.94 -3.68
C ILE A 677 -4.00 -4.32 -2.88
N ASP A 678 -2.87 -4.07 -3.53
CA ASP A 678 -1.76 -3.33 -2.92
C ASP A 678 -2.07 -1.82 -2.87
N VAL A 679 -2.08 -1.23 -1.67
CA VAL A 679 -2.33 0.21 -1.50
C VAL A 679 -1.13 1.06 -1.93
N PHE A 680 0.08 0.49 -2.05
CA PHE A 680 1.23 1.18 -2.68
C PHE A 680 1.18 1.14 -4.23
N GLY A 681 0.13 0.60 -4.85
CA GLY A 681 -0.09 0.69 -6.29
C GLY A 681 0.73 -0.28 -7.16
N ARG A 682 1.60 -1.11 -6.57
CA ARG A 682 2.51 -2.02 -7.29
C ARG A 682 1.71 -3.15 -7.96
N ASN A 683 1.72 -3.18 -9.29
CA ASN A 683 1.05 -4.18 -10.14
C ASN A 683 -0.47 -4.37 -9.89
N THR A 684 -1.13 -3.48 -9.14
CA THR A 684 -2.55 -3.63 -8.78
C THR A 684 -3.50 -2.87 -9.74
N TYR A 685 -4.72 -3.38 -9.88
CA TYR A 685 -5.76 -2.72 -10.68
C TYR A 685 -6.15 -1.37 -10.04
N GLY A 686 -6.43 -0.35 -10.86
CA GLY A 686 -6.74 1.00 -10.38
C GLY A 686 -5.55 1.81 -9.85
N GLY A 687 -4.42 1.16 -9.52
CA GLY A 687 -3.18 1.80 -9.10
C GLY A 687 -3.06 2.14 -7.62
N GLY A 688 -3.84 1.50 -6.73
CA GLY A 688 -3.70 1.65 -5.27
C GLY A 688 -4.01 3.07 -4.76
N GLU A 689 -3.34 3.47 -3.69
CA GLU A 689 -3.40 4.81 -3.07
C GLU A 689 -4.85 5.27 -2.78
N TRP A 690 -5.16 6.55 -3.04
CA TRP A 690 -6.51 7.12 -3.08
C TRP A 690 -7.48 6.44 -4.07
N LYS A 691 -6.96 5.62 -5.00
CA LYS A 691 -7.74 4.89 -6.02
C LYS A 691 -7.98 3.42 -5.65
N THR A 692 -7.63 2.97 -4.44
CA THR A 692 -7.89 1.60 -3.94
C THR A 692 -9.36 1.18 -4.11
N SER A 693 -10.29 2.14 -3.96
CA SER A 693 -11.72 1.99 -4.23
C SER A 693 -12.07 1.53 -5.66
N VAL A 694 -11.26 1.86 -6.67
CA VAL A 694 -11.49 1.48 -8.08
C VAL A 694 -11.33 -0.03 -8.28
N ALA A 695 -10.43 -0.68 -7.52
CA ALA A 695 -10.33 -2.15 -7.50
C ALA A 695 -11.49 -2.79 -6.72
N LEU A 696 -11.83 -2.22 -5.56
CA LEU A 696 -12.95 -2.69 -4.73
C LEU A 696 -14.30 -2.66 -5.49
N ASP A 697 -14.57 -1.62 -6.28
CA ASP A 697 -15.80 -1.53 -7.10
C ASP A 697 -15.92 -2.69 -8.12
N VAL A 698 -14.80 -3.06 -8.76
CA VAL A 698 -14.77 -4.20 -9.71
C VAL A 698 -14.90 -5.53 -8.99
N ILE A 699 -14.21 -5.71 -7.85
CA ILE A 699 -14.27 -6.94 -7.04
C ILE A 699 -15.69 -7.15 -6.46
N LYS A 700 -16.29 -6.07 -5.94
CA LYS A 700 -17.67 -6.04 -5.42
C LYS A 700 -18.70 -6.40 -6.48
N LYS A 701 -18.52 -5.93 -7.71
CA LYS A 701 -19.42 -6.22 -8.84
C LYS A 701 -19.47 -7.70 -9.20
N GLU A 702 -18.32 -8.39 -9.17
CA GLU A 702 -18.25 -9.84 -9.45
C GLU A 702 -18.49 -10.70 -8.19
N ASN A 703 -18.86 -10.07 -7.06
CA ASN A 703 -19.31 -10.68 -5.79
C ASN A 703 -18.35 -11.73 -5.19
N VAL A 704 -17.07 -11.39 -5.17
CA VAL A 704 -15.96 -12.13 -4.52
C VAL A 704 -15.39 -11.28 -3.37
N SER A 705 -14.64 -11.85 -2.43
CA SER A 705 -14.05 -11.09 -1.30
C SER A 705 -12.78 -10.32 -1.72
N ALA A 706 -12.38 -9.34 -0.92
CA ALA A 706 -11.23 -8.46 -1.19
C ALA A 706 -10.22 -8.46 -0.04
N ALA A 707 -8.92 -8.46 -0.36
CA ALA A 707 -7.83 -8.27 0.58
C ALA A 707 -7.11 -6.94 0.29
N ILE A 708 -7.22 -5.96 1.18
CA ILE A 708 -6.42 -4.74 1.16
C ILE A 708 -5.06 -5.07 1.78
N PHE A 709 -3.96 -4.73 1.10
CA PHE A 709 -2.59 -4.92 1.56
C PHE A 709 -1.86 -3.58 1.70
N ALA A 710 -1.11 -3.41 2.80
CA ALA A 710 -0.32 -2.22 3.12
C ALA A 710 -1.09 -0.87 3.23
N PRO A 711 -2.26 -0.79 3.90
CA PRO A 711 -2.90 0.49 4.22
C PRO A 711 -2.07 1.40 5.15
N GLY A 712 -0.97 0.88 5.74
CA GLY A 712 0.07 1.70 6.39
C GLY A 712 0.55 2.87 5.53
N TRP A 713 0.47 2.75 4.19
CA TRP A 713 0.69 3.81 3.19
C TRP A 713 0.19 5.20 3.59
N VAL A 714 -1.02 5.33 4.16
CA VAL A 714 -1.62 6.64 4.54
C VAL A 714 -0.75 7.37 5.58
N TYR A 715 -0.21 6.61 6.54
CA TYR A 715 0.65 7.09 7.61
C TYR A 715 2.10 7.27 7.14
N GLU A 716 2.64 6.27 6.45
CA GLU A 716 4.04 6.23 6.00
C GLU A 716 4.37 7.34 5.00
N THR A 717 3.45 7.60 4.07
CA THR A 717 3.59 8.71 3.10
C THR A 717 3.14 10.07 3.65
N LYS A 718 2.73 10.12 4.93
CA LYS A 718 2.32 11.33 5.67
C LYS A 718 1.28 12.16 4.91
N GLN A 719 0.20 11.49 4.47
CA GLN A 719 -0.84 12.12 3.66
C GLN A 719 -1.44 13.35 4.38
N PRO A 720 -1.62 14.49 3.68
CA PRO A 720 -2.05 15.75 4.30
C PRO A 720 -3.57 15.80 4.56
N PRO A 721 -4.03 16.67 5.48
CA PRO A 721 -3.24 17.62 6.28
C PRO A 721 -2.53 16.96 7.47
N ASP A 722 -3.08 15.85 7.97
CA ASP A 722 -2.55 15.03 9.06
C ASP A 722 -3.10 13.61 8.93
N PHE A 723 -2.52 12.66 9.68
CA PHE A 723 -2.91 11.26 9.60
C PHE A 723 -4.37 10.99 10.01
N HIS A 724 -4.95 11.69 11.00
CA HIS A 724 -6.33 11.44 11.39
C HIS A 724 -7.31 11.85 10.27
N ASN A 725 -7.11 13.03 9.67
CA ASN A 725 -7.91 13.49 8.55
C ASN A 725 -7.70 12.65 7.28
N ALA A 726 -6.45 12.27 6.97
CA ALA A 726 -6.16 11.44 5.81
C ALA A 726 -6.70 10.01 5.95
N GLN A 727 -6.59 9.39 7.12
CA GLN A 727 -7.15 8.07 7.45
C GLN A 727 -8.68 8.11 7.31
N ASN A 728 -9.35 9.09 7.91
CA ASN A 728 -10.81 9.28 7.78
C ASN A 728 -11.25 9.39 6.31
N ARG A 729 -10.57 10.24 5.53
CA ARG A 729 -10.87 10.44 4.11
C ARG A 729 -10.64 9.16 3.30
N TRP A 730 -9.54 8.45 3.53
CA TRP A 730 -9.19 7.24 2.80
C TRP A 730 -10.20 6.12 3.08
N TRP A 731 -10.52 5.85 4.35
CA TRP A 731 -11.54 4.87 4.71
C TRP A 731 -12.95 5.28 4.27
N ALA A 732 -13.28 6.57 4.15
CA ALA A 732 -14.55 7.00 3.54
C ALA A 732 -14.66 6.62 2.05
N HIS A 733 -13.54 6.58 1.30
CA HIS A 733 -13.52 6.03 -0.06
C HIS A 733 -13.73 4.50 -0.06
N ILE A 734 -13.16 3.78 0.94
CA ILE A 734 -13.37 2.33 1.10
C ILE A 734 -14.83 2.03 1.48
N GLU A 735 -15.42 2.76 2.42
CA GLU A 735 -16.83 2.62 2.80
C GLU A 735 -17.77 2.87 1.62
N LYS A 736 -17.55 3.97 0.88
CA LYS A 736 -18.37 4.34 -0.29
C LYS A 736 -18.34 3.26 -1.38
N SER A 737 -17.19 2.61 -1.57
CA SER A 737 -17.05 1.49 -2.51
C SER A 737 -17.65 0.20 -1.95
N TRP A 738 -17.17 -0.31 -0.82
CA TRP A 738 -17.48 -1.65 -0.32
C TRP A 738 -18.85 -1.74 0.38
N GLY A 739 -19.14 -0.74 1.22
CA GLY A 739 -20.21 -0.72 2.23
C GLY A 739 -19.71 -1.19 3.60
N ARG A 740 -20.49 -0.87 4.65
CA ARG A 740 -20.26 -1.35 6.02
C ARG A 740 -20.50 -2.86 6.10
N VAL A 741 -19.74 -3.54 6.94
CA VAL A 741 -19.76 -5.02 7.04
C VAL A 741 -20.11 -5.52 8.46
N ASN A 742 -19.92 -4.69 9.48
CA ASN A 742 -20.08 -5.05 10.89
C ASN A 742 -20.74 -3.90 11.68
N ASP A 743 -21.48 -4.23 12.74
CA ASP A 743 -22.25 -3.28 13.56
C ASP A 743 -21.91 -3.41 15.05
N ASN A 744 -21.63 -2.28 15.69
CA ASN A 744 -21.09 -2.26 17.05
C ASN A 744 -22.18 -2.38 18.14
N LEU A 745 -23.46 -2.13 17.84
CA LEU A 745 -24.56 -2.14 18.82
C LEU A 745 -25.33 -3.48 18.78
N ARG A 746 -24.77 -4.52 19.40
CA ARG A 746 -25.37 -5.87 19.43
C ARG A 746 -25.52 -6.48 20.83
N LEU A 747 -24.91 -5.88 21.85
CA LEU A 747 -24.78 -6.46 23.20
C LEU A 747 -25.02 -5.42 24.30
N LEU A 748 -25.20 -5.90 25.54
CA LEU A 748 -25.23 -5.10 26.76
C LEU A 748 -24.22 -5.68 27.77
N PRO A 749 -23.50 -4.85 28.54
CA PRO A 749 -23.44 -3.39 28.41
C PRO A 749 -22.76 -2.95 27.10
N PHE A 750 -23.33 -1.95 26.45
CA PHE A 750 -22.68 -1.19 25.39
C PHE A 750 -22.02 0.04 26.03
N TYR A 751 -20.73 0.23 25.82
CA TYR A 751 -19.98 1.38 26.34
C TYR A 751 -19.08 1.98 25.25
N SER A 752 -19.03 3.31 25.20
CA SER A 752 -18.01 4.04 24.47
C SER A 752 -17.65 5.33 25.18
N ASN A 753 -16.34 5.56 25.31
CA ASN A 753 -15.70 6.84 25.63
C ASN A 753 -15.00 7.46 24.40
N PHE A 754 -15.24 6.92 23.20
CA PHE A 754 -14.69 7.39 21.93
C PHE A 754 -13.14 7.37 21.80
N ASP A 755 -12.44 6.83 22.80
CA ASP A 755 -10.98 6.77 22.84
C ASP A 755 -10.41 5.95 21.66
N GLN A 756 -9.49 6.54 20.89
CA GLN A 756 -8.84 5.89 19.76
C GLN A 756 -7.67 4.96 20.17
N GLY A 757 -7.39 4.82 21.47
CA GLY A 757 -6.23 4.13 22.03
C GLY A 757 -4.97 5.00 22.03
N ARG A 758 -5.12 6.33 21.88
CA ARG A 758 -4.04 7.32 21.77
C ARG A 758 -4.58 8.74 21.94
N GLY A 759 -3.75 9.66 22.44
CA GLY A 759 -4.12 11.07 22.55
C GLY A 759 -3.06 11.94 23.21
N HIS A 760 -3.36 13.24 23.30
CA HIS A 760 -2.46 14.25 23.90
C HIS A 760 -2.56 14.30 25.44
N HIS A 761 -3.59 13.68 26.00
CA HIS A 761 -3.91 13.61 27.42
C HIS A 761 -4.63 12.28 27.71
N VAL A 762 -4.71 11.89 28.97
CA VAL A 762 -5.64 10.87 29.47
C VAL A 762 -6.35 11.38 30.73
N SER A 763 -7.67 11.19 30.77
CA SER A 763 -8.55 11.62 31.85
C SER A 763 -9.34 10.45 32.44
N PHE A 764 -9.71 10.53 33.73
CA PHE A 764 -10.72 9.67 34.34
C PHE A 764 -11.73 10.52 35.10
N GLN A 765 -13.03 10.29 34.87
CA GLN A 765 -14.14 11.14 35.34
C GLN A 765 -13.96 12.66 35.08
N GLY A 766 -13.22 13.01 34.02
CA GLY A 766 -12.88 14.38 33.63
C GLY A 766 -11.60 14.93 34.27
N ALA A 767 -11.04 14.28 35.29
CA ALA A 767 -9.78 14.71 35.89
C ALA A 767 -8.59 14.28 35.00
N HIS A 768 -7.73 15.24 34.65
CA HIS A 768 -6.51 14.98 33.87
C HIS A 768 -5.48 14.21 34.71
N MET A 769 -5.02 13.06 34.22
CA MET A 769 -4.17 12.13 34.98
C MET A 769 -2.69 12.15 34.57
N LYS A 770 -2.38 12.55 33.34
CA LYS A 770 -1.01 12.57 32.79
C LYS A 770 -0.79 13.83 31.95
N ASN A 771 0.19 14.63 32.33
CA ASN A 771 0.65 15.80 31.56
C ASN A 771 1.59 15.35 30.43
N GLY A 772 1.05 14.67 29.43
CA GLY A 772 1.80 14.28 28.24
C GLY A 772 1.07 13.26 27.36
N PRO A 773 1.49 13.15 26.09
CA PRO A 773 0.87 12.25 25.13
C PRO A 773 1.07 10.77 25.50
N TRP A 774 0.20 9.93 24.92
CA TRP A 774 0.18 8.49 25.16
C TRP A 774 -0.43 7.72 24.00
N ASN A 775 -0.10 6.43 23.94
CA ASN A 775 -0.79 5.42 23.13
C ASN A 775 -0.84 4.10 23.89
N ASN A 776 -1.98 3.41 23.87
CA ASN A 776 -2.11 1.97 24.10
C ASN A 776 -3.34 1.53 23.30
N LEU A 777 -3.14 0.92 22.12
CA LEU A 777 -4.23 0.60 21.21
C LEU A 777 -5.27 -0.35 21.83
N SER A 778 -4.88 -1.15 22.84
CA SER A 778 -5.80 -2.01 23.61
C SER A 778 -6.91 -1.24 24.30
N CYS A 779 -6.68 0.05 24.62
CA CYS A 779 -7.65 0.94 25.26
C CYS A 779 -8.67 1.54 24.29
N GLN A 780 -8.56 1.27 22.98
CA GLN A 780 -9.48 1.83 21.98
C GLN A 780 -10.93 1.39 22.23
N GLY A 781 -11.78 2.35 22.60
CA GLY A 781 -13.21 2.14 22.81
C GLY A 781 -13.97 2.01 21.48
N VAL A 782 -15.24 1.59 21.58
CA VAL A 782 -16.11 1.40 20.40
C VAL A 782 -16.29 2.71 19.64
N GLN A 783 -15.93 2.73 18.35
CA GLN A 783 -15.81 3.97 17.58
C GLN A 783 -17.13 4.41 16.91
N PRO A 784 -17.43 5.73 16.85
CA PRO A 784 -18.63 6.28 16.22
C PRO A 784 -18.45 6.43 14.70
N PHE A 785 -19.56 6.58 13.97
CA PHE A 785 -19.51 6.81 12.53
C PHE A 785 -19.01 8.20 12.14
N HIS A 786 -17.97 8.18 11.32
CA HIS A 786 -17.41 9.36 10.69
C HIS A 786 -18.09 9.52 9.32
N ASP A 787 -18.87 10.60 9.14
CA ASP A 787 -19.37 10.95 7.81
C ASP A 787 -18.44 12.04 7.30
N PHE A 788 -17.66 11.77 6.24
CA PHE A 788 -16.76 12.77 5.67
C PHE A 788 -17.58 13.81 4.89
N VAL A 789 -17.55 15.06 5.36
CA VAL A 789 -18.20 16.21 4.73
C VAL A 789 -17.09 17.14 4.22
N ASP A 790 -17.07 17.43 2.92
CA ASP A 790 -16.16 18.44 2.36
C ASP A 790 -16.44 19.81 3.00
N ASP A 791 -15.37 20.54 3.39
CA ASP A 791 -15.37 21.81 4.16
C ASP A 791 -16.26 22.95 3.58
N SER A 792 -16.84 22.75 2.39
CA SER A 792 -17.84 23.59 1.75
C SER A 792 -19.10 23.92 2.57
N SER A 793 -19.44 23.14 3.61
CA SER A 793 -20.68 23.33 4.38
C SER A 793 -20.56 24.37 5.52
N THR A 794 -20.22 25.61 5.16
CA THR A 794 -20.04 26.72 6.11
C THR A 794 -21.36 27.21 6.72
N GLY A 795 -21.84 26.54 7.78
CA GLY A 795 -23.00 26.97 8.57
C GLY A 795 -23.61 25.91 9.52
N ALA A 796 -23.26 24.63 9.39
CA ALA A 796 -23.79 23.55 10.24
C ALA A 796 -22.92 23.30 11.48
N ILE A 797 -23.44 22.51 12.44
CA ILE A 797 -22.62 21.94 13.52
C ILE A 797 -21.66 20.90 12.92
N GLN A 798 -20.36 21.17 13.04
CA GLN A 798 -19.29 20.20 12.82
C GLN A 798 -19.24 19.22 13.99
N VAL A 799 -18.97 17.95 13.69
CA VAL A 799 -18.85 16.88 14.70
C VAL A 799 -17.56 16.11 14.45
N THR A 800 -16.67 16.10 15.45
CA THR A 800 -15.33 15.50 15.35
C THR A 800 -15.02 14.64 16.56
N VAL A 801 -14.44 13.46 16.35
CA VAL A 801 -13.76 12.74 17.44
C VAL A 801 -12.49 13.49 17.76
N ASP A 802 -12.35 13.95 19.00
CA ASP A 802 -11.30 14.88 19.41
C ASP A 802 -10.38 14.22 20.45
N SER A 803 -9.06 14.32 20.23
CA SER A 803 -7.98 13.80 21.09
C SER A 803 -7.05 14.90 21.62
N LYS A 804 -7.48 16.16 21.50
CA LYS A 804 -6.81 17.37 21.97
C LYS A 804 -7.65 18.08 23.04
N GLU A 805 -8.95 18.24 22.81
CA GLU A 805 -9.91 18.71 23.83
C GLU A 805 -10.04 17.68 24.97
N ALA A 806 -10.18 18.17 26.21
CA ALA A 806 -10.25 17.32 27.39
C ALA A 806 -11.40 16.30 27.34
N SER A 807 -11.06 15.03 27.56
CA SER A 807 -11.99 13.89 27.61
C SER A 807 -12.53 13.62 29.02
N TYR A 808 -13.57 12.77 29.11
CA TYR A 808 -14.12 12.31 30.39
C TYR A 808 -13.40 11.06 30.91
N ASN A 809 -13.31 10.01 30.10
CA ASN A 809 -12.58 8.78 30.38
C ASN A 809 -11.68 8.43 29.18
N GLY A 810 -10.42 8.07 29.40
CA GLY A 810 -9.48 7.75 28.31
C GLY A 810 -8.88 9.01 27.68
N GLY A 811 -8.60 8.98 26.38
CA GLY A 811 -7.98 10.09 25.62
C GLY A 811 -8.82 10.66 24.47
N GLY A 812 -10.11 10.30 24.38
CA GLY A 812 -11.01 10.73 23.30
C GLY A 812 -12.34 11.32 23.79
N ASN A 813 -12.99 12.11 22.94
CA ASN A 813 -14.35 12.61 23.13
C ASN A 813 -15.02 12.85 21.76
N ILE A 814 -16.28 13.31 21.74
CA ILE A 814 -16.87 13.93 20.54
C ILE A 814 -17.16 15.42 20.79
N SER A 815 -16.48 16.28 20.05
CA SER A 815 -16.71 17.73 19.99
C SER A 815 -17.82 18.06 18.97
N PHE A 816 -18.77 18.90 19.38
CA PHE A 816 -19.85 19.45 18.55
C PHE A 816 -19.72 20.97 18.53
N LYS A 817 -19.41 21.56 17.37
CA LYS A 817 -19.04 22.99 17.25
C LYS A 817 -19.62 23.63 16.01
N GLY A 818 -20.22 24.81 16.13
CA GLY A 818 -20.70 25.56 14.97
C GLY A 818 -21.76 26.59 15.35
N THR A 819 -22.76 26.73 14.50
CA THR A 819 -23.93 27.60 14.70
C THR A 819 -25.22 26.78 14.78
N LEU A 820 -26.12 27.17 15.69
CA LEU A 820 -27.46 26.62 15.85
C LEU A 820 -28.42 27.72 16.32
N GLU A 821 -29.49 27.94 15.55
CA GLU A 821 -30.51 28.94 15.85
C GLU A 821 -31.33 28.56 17.11
N ASP A 822 -32.04 29.53 17.70
CA ASP A 822 -32.96 29.28 18.81
C ASP A 822 -34.09 28.33 18.35
N GLU A 823 -34.50 27.40 19.22
CA GLU A 823 -35.49 26.33 18.96
C GLU A 823 -35.12 25.33 17.84
N ALA A 824 -34.04 25.57 17.08
CA ALA A 824 -33.48 24.61 16.14
C ALA A 824 -32.77 23.45 16.87
N TYR A 825 -32.68 22.32 16.16
CA TYR A 825 -31.97 21.13 16.63
C TYR A 825 -31.22 20.44 15.50
N PHE A 826 -30.12 19.78 15.84
CA PHE A 826 -29.27 19.03 14.93
C PHE A 826 -29.09 17.60 15.44
N THR A 827 -29.17 16.62 14.55
CA THR A 827 -29.10 15.18 14.89
C THR A 827 -27.95 14.51 14.14
N LYS A 828 -27.00 13.91 14.87
CA LYS A 828 -25.90 13.13 14.30
C LYS A 828 -25.98 11.68 14.77
N ARG A 829 -26.08 10.75 13.82
CA ARG A 829 -25.96 9.30 14.11
C ARG A 829 -24.54 8.97 14.57
N LEU A 830 -24.42 8.31 15.71
CA LEU A 830 -23.15 7.87 16.29
C LEU A 830 -22.93 6.38 16.05
N PHE A 831 -23.92 5.54 16.35
CA PHE A 831 -23.80 4.07 16.32
C PHE A 831 -25.00 3.42 15.64
N GLN A 832 -24.80 2.19 15.15
CA GLN A 832 -25.82 1.33 14.53
C GLN A 832 -25.63 -0.13 15.00
N GLY A 833 -26.71 -0.91 14.98
CA GLY A 833 -26.72 -2.37 15.08
C GLY A 833 -28.13 -2.94 15.15
N ASP A 834 -28.30 -4.05 15.87
CA ASP A 834 -29.57 -4.78 16.01
C ASP A 834 -29.68 -5.35 17.44
N LEU A 835 -29.76 -4.47 18.45
CA LEU A 835 -29.98 -4.91 19.84
C LEU A 835 -31.48 -5.18 20.08
N ILE A 836 -31.86 -6.45 20.17
CA ILE A 836 -33.26 -6.87 20.43
C ILE A 836 -33.67 -6.49 21.86
N CYS A 837 -34.74 -5.70 22.01
CA CYS A 837 -35.16 -5.11 23.30
C CYS A 837 -36.27 -5.86 24.02
N SER A 838 -36.56 -7.11 23.66
CA SER A 838 -37.70 -7.89 24.18
C SER A 838 -37.69 -8.00 25.71
N ASN A 839 -38.62 -7.31 26.37
CA ASN A 839 -38.76 -7.19 27.83
C ASN A 839 -37.51 -6.60 28.53
N LEU A 840 -36.71 -5.80 27.82
CA LEU A 840 -35.53 -5.14 28.35
C LEU A 840 -35.82 -3.69 28.73
N LEU A 841 -35.86 -3.41 30.04
CA LEU A 841 -35.71 -2.06 30.56
C LEU A 841 -34.23 -1.66 30.44
N LEU A 842 -33.93 -0.77 29.49
CA LEU A 842 -32.59 -0.22 29.27
C LEU A 842 -32.36 0.98 30.19
N HIS A 843 -31.15 1.08 30.74
CA HIS A 843 -30.60 2.27 31.39
C HIS A 843 -29.55 2.89 30.47
N LEU A 844 -29.67 4.19 30.22
CA LEU A 844 -28.69 5.01 29.50
C LEU A 844 -27.99 5.92 30.51
N SER A 845 -26.66 6.01 30.42
CA SER A 845 -25.84 7.08 31.00
C SER A 845 -25.04 7.78 29.90
N TYR A 846 -24.85 9.09 30.01
CA TYR A 846 -23.92 9.86 29.17
C TYR A 846 -23.34 11.06 29.94
N SER A 847 -22.09 11.46 29.66
CA SER A 847 -21.47 12.66 30.25
C SER A 847 -21.21 13.74 29.20
N VAL A 848 -21.45 15.00 29.57
CA VAL A 848 -21.29 16.16 28.69
C VAL A 848 -20.61 17.34 29.38
N LYS A 849 -19.86 18.11 28.59
CA LYS A 849 -19.32 19.44 28.93
C LYS A 849 -19.94 20.43 27.95
N LEU A 850 -20.46 21.57 28.44
CA LEU A 850 -21.35 22.46 27.70
C LEU A 850 -20.94 23.93 27.86
N GLU A 851 -20.93 24.71 26.78
CA GLU A 851 -20.67 26.16 26.80
C GLU A 851 -21.95 26.97 26.52
N GLY A 852 -22.16 28.04 27.28
CA GLY A 852 -23.31 28.93 27.13
C GLY A 852 -24.64 28.23 27.41
N ASP A 853 -25.57 28.35 26.47
CA ASP A 853 -26.89 27.72 26.47
C ASP A 853 -26.98 26.44 25.62
N SER A 854 -25.83 25.94 25.13
CA SER A 854 -25.74 24.71 24.34
C SER A 854 -26.22 23.51 25.16
N LEU A 855 -27.18 22.73 24.64
CA LEU A 855 -27.67 21.51 25.27
C LEU A 855 -27.46 20.30 24.35
N LEU A 856 -27.19 19.14 24.97
CA LEU A 856 -26.96 17.88 24.28
C LEU A 856 -27.80 16.75 24.94
N GLY A 857 -28.46 15.97 24.10
CA GLY A 857 -29.21 14.77 24.48
C GLY A 857 -28.88 13.59 23.56
N ILE A 858 -29.38 12.41 23.90
CA ILE A 858 -29.18 11.17 23.14
C ILE A 858 -30.53 10.63 22.68
N ALA A 859 -30.69 10.41 21.38
CA ALA A 859 -31.85 9.73 20.82
C ALA A 859 -31.53 8.27 20.49
N LEU A 860 -32.47 7.40 20.84
CA LEU A 860 -32.43 5.95 20.65
C LEU A 860 -33.50 5.57 19.62
N GLU A 861 -33.10 4.90 18.54
CA GLU A 861 -33.95 4.60 17.39
C GLU A 861 -34.35 3.13 17.38
N PHE A 862 -35.60 2.87 17.74
CA PHE A 862 -36.18 1.54 17.82
C PHE A 862 -36.96 1.22 16.55
N PHE A 863 -36.92 -0.04 16.11
CA PHE A 863 -37.69 -0.54 14.98
C PHE A 863 -38.58 -1.71 15.40
N SER A 864 -39.87 -1.66 15.05
CA SER A 864 -40.81 -2.76 15.29
C SER A 864 -40.54 -3.95 14.35
N THR A 865 -41.19 -5.10 14.59
CA THR A 865 -41.16 -6.24 13.66
C THR A 865 -41.78 -5.94 12.29
N LEU A 866 -42.59 -4.88 12.19
CA LEU A 866 -43.11 -4.32 10.92
C LEU A 866 -42.16 -3.28 10.31
N ASN A 867 -40.97 -3.08 10.89
CA ASN A 867 -39.95 -2.10 10.52
C ASN A 867 -40.43 -0.63 10.64
N GLU A 868 -41.40 -0.37 11.50
CA GLU A 868 -41.83 0.99 11.86
C GLU A 868 -40.84 1.59 12.86
N ARG A 869 -40.47 2.86 12.66
CA ARG A 869 -39.46 3.57 13.49
C ARG A 869 -40.11 4.30 14.66
N ALA A 870 -39.56 4.11 15.84
CA ALA A 870 -39.91 4.85 17.07
C ALA A 870 -38.65 5.51 17.67
N SER A 871 -38.65 6.84 17.73
CA SER A 871 -37.51 7.65 18.18
C SER A 871 -37.71 8.13 19.62
N VAL A 872 -36.83 7.70 20.54
CA VAL A 872 -36.90 8.06 21.97
C VAL A 872 -35.73 8.97 22.33
N LEU A 873 -36.00 10.24 22.64
CA LEU A 873 -34.99 11.21 23.09
C LEU A 873 -34.85 11.15 24.62
N ILE A 874 -33.62 10.98 25.12
CA ILE A 874 -33.25 11.13 26.54
C ILE A 874 -32.41 12.42 26.65
N ALA A 875 -32.94 13.43 27.34
CA ALA A 875 -32.39 14.79 27.31
C ALA A 875 -32.77 15.60 28.56
N ALA A 876 -32.03 16.68 28.83
CA ALA A 876 -32.09 17.41 30.10
C ALA A 876 -33.46 18.10 30.34
N PRO A 877 -33.96 18.23 31.59
CA PRO A 877 -35.33 18.71 31.89
C PRO A 877 -35.68 20.15 31.50
N TRP A 878 -34.75 20.89 30.89
CA TRP A 878 -34.81 22.33 30.68
C TRP A 878 -34.64 22.59 29.17
N GLY A 879 -35.57 23.30 28.53
CA GLY A 879 -35.56 23.58 27.08
C GLY A 879 -36.47 22.69 26.22
N ILE A 880 -36.92 21.53 26.73
CA ILE A 880 -37.69 20.51 25.97
C ILE A 880 -39.17 20.87 25.72
N ASN A 881 -39.63 22.07 26.10
CA ASN A 881 -41.02 22.51 25.92
C ASN A 881 -41.48 22.61 24.44
N GLN A 882 -40.56 22.53 23.48
CA GLN A 882 -40.83 22.35 22.06
C GLN A 882 -40.10 21.11 21.51
N ALA A 883 -40.29 19.95 22.15
CA ALA A 883 -39.84 18.67 21.60
C ALA A 883 -40.35 18.51 20.15
N PRO A 884 -39.47 18.36 19.14
CA PRO A 884 -39.90 18.24 17.76
C PRO A 884 -40.87 17.07 17.58
N SER A 885 -41.94 17.28 16.80
CA SER A 885 -42.97 16.27 16.47
C SER A 885 -42.44 15.00 15.78
N LYS A 886 -41.14 15.00 15.45
CA LYS A 886 -40.35 13.88 14.94
C LYS A 886 -40.00 12.83 16.01
N PHE A 887 -40.00 13.16 17.30
CA PHE A 887 -39.70 12.20 18.38
C PHE A 887 -40.98 11.54 18.92
N SER A 888 -41.02 10.21 18.90
CA SER A 888 -42.14 9.41 19.39
C SER A 888 -42.31 9.48 20.91
N LYS A 889 -41.21 9.73 21.64
CA LYS A 889 -41.19 9.90 23.10
C LYS A 889 -39.99 10.74 23.52
N VAL A 890 -40.16 11.57 24.55
CA VAL A 890 -39.05 12.24 25.22
C VAL A 890 -39.04 11.89 26.70
N ILE A 891 -37.85 11.64 27.24
CA ILE A 891 -37.62 11.21 28.61
C ILE A 891 -36.66 12.21 29.25
N MET A 892 -37.14 12.89 30.29
CA MET A 892 -36.36 13.88 31.03
C MET A 892 -35.24 13.17 31.80
N SER A 893 -33.98 13.46 31.45
CA SER A 893 -32.84 12.81 32.09
C SER A 893 -32.56 13.38 33.48
N ARG A 894 -32.14 12.52 34.40
CA ARG A 894 -31.72 12.90 35.75
C ARG A 894 -30.24 13.24 35.72
N GLN A 895 -29.87 14.44 36.19
CA GLN A 895 -28.46 14.77 36.38
C GLN A 895 -27.94 14.10 37.66
N ILE A 896 -26.86 13.34 37.54
CA ILE A 896 -26.14 12.73 38.68
C ILE A 896 -25.07 13.72 39.17
N ARG A 897 -24.86 13.78 40.49
CA ARG A 897 -23.69 14.41 41.11
C ARG A 897 -22.78 13.32 41.67
N ASN A 898 -21.59 13.19 41.13
CA ASN A 898 -20.52 12.37 41.70
C ASN A 898 -19.41 13.32 42.23
N PRO A 899 -19.03 13.28 43.53
CA PRO A 899 -17.95 14.10 44.06
C PRO A 899 -16.58 13.88 43.42
N GLU A 900 -16.34 12.71 42.82
CA GLU A 900 -15.09 12.37 42.13
C GLU A 900 -15.00 12.96 40.70
N THR A 901 -16.12 13.42 40.14
CA THR A 901 -16.19 13.93 38.76
C THR A 901 -15.81 15.41 38.69
N ALA A 902 -14.98 15.77 37.70
CA ALA A 902 -14.53 17.13 37.49
C ALA A 902 -15.68 18.10 37.17
N SER A 903 -15.58 19.33 37.69
CA SER A 903 -16.69 20.28 37.90
C SER A 903 -17.46 20.71 36.65
N GLU A 904 -16.79 20.67 35.51
CA GLU A 904 -17.27 21.08 34.19
C GLU A 904 -18.08 19.99 33.48
N TRP A 905 -18.00 18.74 33.95
CA TRP A 905 -18.74 17.61 33.41
C TRP A 905 -20.08 17.40 34.10
N ARG A 906 -21.11 17.06 33.32
CA ARG A 906 -22.47 16.76 33.78
C ARG A 906 -22.85 15.37 33.30
N ILE A 907 -23.16 14.47 34.23
CA ILE A 907 -23.62 13.11 33.93
C ILE A 907 -25.15 13.11 33.92
N PHE A 908 -25.76 12.54 32.88
CA PHE A 908 -27.20 12.42 32.71
C PHE A 908 -27.60 10.95 32.53
N GLU A 909 -28.62 10.51 33.27
CA GLU A 909 -29.19 9.17 33.15
C GLU A 909 -30.66 9.17 32.72
N GLY A 910 -31.11 8.08 32.10
CA GLY A 910 -32.51 7.83 31.77
C GLY A 910 -32.80 6.34 31.60
N THR A 911 -34.07 5.95 31.66
CA THR A 911 -34.49 4.56 31.43
C THR A 911 -35.60 4.46 30.39
N VAL A 912 -35.58 3.40 29.58
CA VAL A 912 -36.53 3.16 28.48
C VAL A 912 -36.82 1.66 28.33
N ALA A 913 -38.08 1.31 28.11
CA ALA A 913 -38.49 -0.02 27.64
C ALA A 913 -39.27 0.16 26.32
N MET A 914 -39.02 -0.73 25.37
CA MET A 914 -39.60 -0.75 24.01
C MET A 914 -39.79 -2.20 23.57
N ASP A 915 -40.76 -2.87 24.18
CA ASP A 915 -40.98 -4.30 23.98
C ASP A 915 -41.37 -4.62 22.53
N GLY A 916 -40.92 -5.78 22.02
CA GLY A 916 -41.14 -6.18 20.62
C GLY A 916 -40.38 -5.35 19.58
N HIS A 917 -39.48 -4.46 20.00
CA HIS A 917 -38.63 -3.67 19.10
C HIS A 917 -37.15 -4.08 19.18
N THR A 918 -36.39 -3.67 18.16
CA THR A 918 -34.93 -3.72 18.12
C THR A 918 -34.38 -2.29 18.14
N LEU A 919 -33.49 -1.97 19.08
CA LEU A 919 -32.71 -0.73 19.07
C LEU A 919 -31.65 -0.83 17.95
N ARG A 920 -31.77 0.04 16.95
CA ARG A 920 -30.89 0.02 15.78
C ARG A 920 -29.92 1.17 15.66
N GLU A 921 -30.23 2.36 16.17
CA GLU A 921 -29.32 3.50 16.08
C GLU A 921 -29.27 4.30 17.38
N ILE A 922 -28.11 4.91 17.63
CA ILE A 922 -27.91 5.90 18.69
C ILE A 922 -27.46 7.20 18.04
N HIS A 923 -28.14 8.30 18.33
CA HIS A 923 -27.88 9.63 17.79
C HIS A 923 -27.59 10.62 18.91
N ALA A 924 -26.65 11.54 18.70
CA ALA A 924 -26.54 12.76 19.47
C ALA A 924 -27.53 13.81 18.94
N VAL A 925 -28.13 14.57 19.84
CA VAL A 925 -29.09 15.64 19.54
C VAL A 925 -28.64 16.93 20.20
N CYS A 926 -28.20 17.89 19.38
CA CYS A 926 -27.83 19.24 19.76
C CYS A 926 -29.07 20.15 19.70
N TYR A 927 -29.32 20.97 20.73
CA TYR A 927 -30.43 21.91 20.79
C TYR A 927 -30.08 23.12 21.67
N ARG A 928 -30.81 24.23 21.51
CA ARG A 928 -30.73 25.42 22.38
C ARG A 928 -32.13 25.82 22.88
N PRO A 929 -32.29 26.28 24.12
CA PRO A 929 -33.57 26.73 24.66
C PRO A 929 -33.96 28.10 24.07
N ASN A 930 -35.26 28.41 23.99
CA ASN A 930 -35.74 29.73 23.57
C ASN A 930 -35.32 30.83 24.56
N THR A 931 -34.60 31.83 24.07
CA THR A 931 -34.02 32.91 24.89
C THR A 931 -35.07 33.84 25.51
N GLU A 932 -36.16 34.18 24.80
CA GLU A 932 -37.18 35.14 25.28
C GLU A 932 -37.84 34.69 26.59
N ARG A 933 -37.97 33.37 26.78
CA ARG A 933 -38.60 32.78 27.97
C ARG A 933 -37.63 32.63 29.16
N SER A 934 -36.35 32.90 28.95
CA SER A 934 -35.32 32.94 30.00
C SER A 934 -35.42 34.23 30.83
N GLU A 935 -35.54 35.38 30.16
CA GLU A 935 -35.61 36.69 30.85
C GLU A 935 -36.84 36.85 31.74
N LEU A 936 -37.99 36.25 31.37
CA LEU A 936 -39.18 36.25 32.23
C LEU A 936 -38.98 35.45 33.54
N ARG A 937 -37.90 34.69 33.69
CA ARG A 937 -37.51 34.03 34.95
C ARG A 937 -36.42 34.76 35.74
N SER A 938 -35.64 35.66 35.11
CA SER A 938 -34.64 36.46 35.83
C SER A 938 -35.21 37.74 36.45
N LYS A 939 -36.32 38.29 35.91
CA LYS A 939 -36.98 39.52 36.36
C LYS A 939 -37.62 39.50 37.78
N ASN A 940 -37.35 38.46 38.58
CA ASN A 940 -37.72 38.35 40.00
C ASN A 940 -36.49 38.36 40.94
N LYS A 941 -35.42 39.07 40.57
CA LYS A 941 -34.39 39.56 41.51
C LYS A 941 -34.11 41.03 41.27
N GLU A 942 -34.00 41.77 42.36
CA GLU A 942 -33.90 43.23 42.38
C GLU A 942 -32.46 43.72 42.15
N ASP A 943 -32.35 44.93 41.62
CA ASP A 943 -31.26 45.90 41.68
C ASP A 943 -29.80 45.43 41.51
N GLY A 944 -29.28 45.70 40.31
CA GLY A 944 -28.28 46.78 40.22
C GLY A 944 -26.79 46.40 40.15
N GLN A 945 -26.32 46.05 38.95
CA GLN A 945 -25.02 46.51 38.44
C GLN A 945 -24.94 46.36 36.90
N GLU A 946 -24.58 47.44 36.21
CA GLU A 946 -24.28 47.41 34.77
C GLU A 946 -22.80 47.02 34.57
N GLU A 947 -22.53 45.74 34.32
CA GLU A 947 -21.26 45.32 33.71
C GLU A 947 -21.41 45.23 32.18
N ASN A 948 -20.39 45.69 31.45
CA ASN A 948 -20.35 45.65 29.99
C ASN A 948 -20.12 44.21 29.48
N ALA A 949 -21.16 43.39 29.52
CA ALA A 949 -21.19 42.09 28.85
C ALA A 949 -21.02 42.30 27.34
N SER A 950 -19.94 41.78 26.76
CA SER A 950 -19.70 41.81 25.33
C SER A 950 -20.81 41.07 24.59
N ASN A 951 -21.36 41.71 23.55
CA ASN A 951 -22.54 41.26 22.81
C ASN A 951 -22.39 39.78 22.39
N PRO A 952 -23.20 38.84 22.94
CA PRO A 952 -23.02 37.41 22.69
C PRO A 952 -23.38 37.11 21.23
N ASN A 953 -22.41 36.56 20.48
CA ASN A 953 -22.55 36.32 19.05
C ASN A 953 -23.68 35.29 18.80
N PRO A 954 -24.82 35.68 18.21
CA PRO A 954 -26.05 34.88 18.27
C PRO A 954 -25.87 33.53 17.55
N GLY A 955 -26.32 32.47 18.21
CA GLY A 955 -26.32 31.11 17.67
C GLY A 955 -25.02 30.32 17.80
N LYS A 956 -23.94 30.81 18.46
CA LYS A 956 -22.74 29.97 18.70
C LYS A 956 -23.10 28.74 19.54
N TYR A 957 -22.84 27.54 19.02
CA TYR A 957 -23.02 26.27 19.73
C TYR A 957 -21.68 25.59 20.02
N TYR A 958 -21.48 25.12 21.26
CA TYR A 958 -20.38 24.22 21.63
C TYR A 958 -20.77 23.25 22.75
N ALA A 959 -20.61 21.96 22.48
CA ALA A 959 -20.80 20.87 23.43
C ALA A 959 -19.78 19.74 23.18
N VAL A 960 -19.42 19.02 24.24
CA VAL A 960 -18.54 17.84 24.18
C VAL A 960 -19.25 16.67 24.84
N LEU A 961 -19.21 15.50 24.20
CA LEU A 961 -19.73 14.22 24.71
C LEU A 961 -18.56 13.32 25.14
N GLY A 962 -18.56 12.91 26.42
CA GLY A 962 -17.43 12.21 27.04
C GLY A 962 -17.62 10.70 27.22
N HIS A 963 -18.86 10.21 27.34
CA HIS A 963 -19.18 8.78 27.20
C HIS A 963 -20.65 8.56 26.84
N ILE A 964 -20.96 7.34 26.39
CA ILE A 964 -22.30 6.71 26.37
C ILE A 964 -22.17 5.31 26.98
N THR A 965 -23.06 4.97 27.91
CA THR A 965 -23.30 3.59 28.39
C THR A 965 -24.78 3.23 28.19
N VAL A 966 -25.06 2.09 27.57
CA VAL A 966 -26.40 1.46 27.57
C VAL A 966 -26.30 0.08 28.21
N LYS A 967 -27.10 -0.21 29.23
CA LYS A 967 -27.12 -1.51 29.94
C LYS A 967 -28.53 -1.89 30.39
N ARG A 968 -28.75 -3.08 30.96
CA ARG A 968 -30.05 -3.38 31.58
C ARG A 968 -30.19 -2.59 32.88
N ALA A 969 -31.38 -2.09 33.17
CA ALA A 969 -31.64 -1.42 34.44
C ALA A 969 -31.50 -2.41 35.61
N GLY A 970 -30.74 -2.02 36.65
CA GLY A 970 -30.39 -2.88 37.79
C GLY A 970 -29.14 -3.75 37.59
N GLU A 971 -28.63 -3.88 36.37
CA GLU A 971 -27.39 -4.60 36.06
C GLU A 971 -26.18 -3.70 36.41
N ASN A 972 -25.60 -3.90 37.59
CA ASN A 972 -24.48 -3.12 38.10
C ASN A 972 -23.23 -4.00 38.30
N SER A 973 -22.09 -3.48 37.87
CA SER A 973 -20.78 -4.11 38.00
C SER A 973 -20.42 -4.35 39.48
N ILE A 974 -20.09 -5.60 39.82
CA ILE A 974 -19.77 -6.02 41.19
C ILE A 974 -18.26 -5.98 41.40
N PHE A 975 -17.78 -4.95 42.11
CA PHE A 975 -16.39 -4.85 42.51
C PHE A 975 -16.16 -5.54 43.85
N LEU A 976 -15.23 -6.50 43.89
CA LEU A 976 -14.88 -7.23 45.12
C LEU A 976 -13.90 -6.41 45.97
N PRO A 977 -14.09 -6.31 47.31
CA PRO A 977 -13.20 -5.52 48.16
C PRO A 977 -11.78 -6.08 48.16
N SER A 978 -10.78 -5.22 48.37
CA SER A 978 -9.33 -5.51 48.38
C SER A 978 -8.96 -6.83 49.10
N THR A 979 -9.63 -7.16 50.20
CA THR A 979 -9.44 -8.40 50.97
C THR A 979 -9.67 -9.69 50.17
N SER A 980 -10.46 -9.64 49.10
CA SER A 980 -10.78 -10.76 48.18
C SER A 980 -9.64 -11.11 47.22
N TRP A 981 -8.69 -10.18 47.04
CA TRP A 981 -7.62 -10.29 46.06
C TRP A 981 -6.28 -10.61 46.72
N LEU A 982 -5.36 -11.13 45.92
CA LEU A 982 -3.94 -11.23 46.23
C LEU A 982 -3.18 -10.42 45.19
N VAL A 983 -2.25 -9.56 45.62
CA VAL A 983 -1.36 -8.78 44.75
C VAL A 983 0.07 -9.03 45.19
N GLU A 984 0.94 -9.37 44.26
CA GLU A 984 2.32 -9.78 44.48
C GLU A 984 3.27 -8.90 43.65
N GLY A 985 4.39 -8.49 44.24
CA GLY A 985 5.50 -7.87 43.54
C GLY A 985 6.62 -8.88 43.29
N GLN A 986 7.01 -9.05 42.03
CA GLN A 986 8.05 -9.96 41.56
C GLN A 986 9.13 -9.19 40.77
N HIS A 987 10.32 -9.79 40.59
CA HIS A 987 11.45 -9.16 39.89
C HIS A 987 11.81 -7.75 40.40
N ILE A 988 11.70 -7.52 41.71
CA ILE A 988 11.93 -6.21 42.33
C ILE A 988 13.41 -5.85 42.24
N LYS A 989 13.72 -4.76 41.52
CA LYS A 989 15.09 -4.29 41.29
C LYS A 989 15.18 -2.80 41.60
N PHE A 990 15.90 -2.44 42.65
CA PHE A 990 16.32 -1.07 42.90
C PHE A 990 17.57 -0.74 42.07
N SER A 991 17.72 0.51 41.67
CA SER A 991 18.92 1.02 40.97
C SER A 991 19.10 2.51 41.26
N SER A 992 20.33 2.99 41.21
CA SER A 992 20.66 4.41 41.35
C SER A 992 21.42 4.90 40.12
N ASP A 993 21.14 6.12 39.68
CA ASP A 993 21.96 6.79 38.67
C ASP A 993 23.22 7.44 39.29
N SER A 994 24.04 8.06 38.44
CA SER A 994 25.27 8.75 38.84
C SER A 994 25.06 10.02 39.67
N GLU A 995 23.83 10.54 39.74
CA GLU A 995 23.46 11.71 40.54
C GLU A 995 22.84 11.30 41.90
N GLY A 996 22.61 10.00 42.11
CA GLY A 996 22.08 9.41 43.34
C GLY A 996 20.55 9.29 43.35
N SER A 997 19.87 9.51 42.23
CA SER A 997 18.42 9.31 42.12
C SER A 997 18.09 7.82 42.24
N LYS A 998 17.23 7.46 43.21
CA LYS A 998 16.74 6.09 43.35
C LYS A 998 15.65 5.81 42.31
N THR A 999 15.73 4.66 41.68
CA THR A 999 14.69 4.08 40.82
C THR A 999 14.34 2.67 41.28
N VAL A 1000 13.12 2.22 40.97
CA VAL A 1000 12.70 0.83 41.20
C VAL A 1000 11.97 0.27 39.98
N SER A 1001 12.25 -0.97 39.64
CA SER A 1001 11.45 -1.79 38.73
C SER A 1001 10.78 -2.94 39.48
N VAL A 1002 9.55 -3.30 39.10
CA VAL A 1002 8.75 -4.38 39.72
C VAL A 1002 7.68 -4.91 38.76
N LYS A 1003 7.55 -6.23 38.67
CA LYS A 1003 6.41 -6.91 38.04
C LYS A 1003 5.31 -7.08 39.08
N LEU A 1004 4.22 -6.35 38.94
CA LEU A 1004 3.00 -6.55 39.71
C LEU A 1004 2.19 -7.68 39.06
N ILE A 1005 1.65 -8.60 39.87
CA ILE A 1005 0.69 -9.63 39.46
C ILE A 1005 -0.45 -9.66 40.46
N TRP A 1006 -1.70 -9.87 40.02
CA TRP A 1006 -2.84 -10.06 40.91
C TRP A 1006 -3.71 -11.28 40.55
N ARG A 1007 -4.61 -11.65 41.45
CA ARG A 1007 -5.61 -12.71 41.28
C ARG A 1007 -6.65 -12.65 42.40
N ARG A 1008 -7.79 -13.31 42.25
CA ARG A 1008 -8.71 -13.54 43.36
C ARG A 1008 -8.20 -14.67 44.26
N LYS A 1009 -8.43 -14.57 45.56
CA LYS A 1009 -8.03 -15.59 46.57
C LYS A 1009 -8.85 -16.88 46.51
N ASP A 1010 -10.04 -16.84 45.91
CA ASP A 1010 -10.90 -18.01 45.71
C ASP A 1010 -10.54 -18.82 44.45
N GLY A 1011 -9.52 -18.39 43.69
CA GLY A 1011 -9.06 -19.06 42.47
C GLY A 1011 -9.97 -18.86 41.25
N ASN A 1012 -11.05 -18.11 41.39
CA ASN A 1012 -11.94 -17.75 40.27
C ASN A 1012 -11.31 -16.66 39.39
N ASP A 1013 -11.82 -16.56 38.18
CA ASP A 1013 -11.50 -15.46 37.24
C ASP A 1013 -11.92 -14.10 37.84
N PRO A 1014 -11.05 -13.07 37.80
CA PRO A 1014 -11.41 -11.68 38.07
C PRO A 1014 -12.64 -11.15 37.33
N GLY A 1015 -12.80 -11.49 36.05
CA GLY A 1015 -13.90 -11.05 35.19
C GLY A 1015 -13.77 -9.62 34.63
N PHE A 1016 -12.62 -8.97 34.76
CA PHE A 1016 -12.38 -7.60 34.27
C PHE A 1016 -11.34 -7.59 33.14
N GLN A 1017 -11.64 -6.89 32.04
CA GLN A 1017 -10.75 -6.77 30.87
C GLN A 1017 -9.74 -5.62 30.97
N ASN A 1018 -9.90 -4.74 31.96
CA ASN A 1018 -9.09 -3.53 32.12
C ASN A 1018 -8.84 -3.27 33.61
N TYR A 1019 -7.62 -2.82 33.91
CA TYR A 1019 -7.23 -2.35 35.24
C TYR A 1019 -6.42 -1.06 35.12
N HIS A 1020 -6.71 -0.05 35.93
CA HIS A 1020 -5.84 1.11 36.09
C HIS A 1020 -4.81 0.82 37.19
N VAL A 1021 -3.53 1.08 36.91
CA VAL A 1021 -2.44 0.86 37.85
C VAL A 1021 -1.90 2.20 38.33
N HIS A 1022 -1.85 2.39 39.64
CA HIS A 1022 -1.41 3.62 40.29
C HIS A 1022 -0.32 3.33 41.33
N VAL A 1023 0.40 4.37 41.77
CA VAL A 1023 1.28 4.30 42.94
C VAL A 1023 1.08 5.52 43.84
N LYS A 1024 1.08 5.30 45.16
CA LYS A 1024 1.14 6.36 46.18
C LYS A 1024 2.51 6.34 46.84
N LYS A 1025 3.25 7.45 46.74
CA LYS A 1025 4.62 7.63 47.25
C LYS A 1025 4.59 8.20 48.67
N LEU A 1026 4.67 7.34 49.69
CA LEU A 1026 4.37 7.69 51.08
C LEU A 1026 5.63 8.02 51.89
N VAL A 1027 5.52 9.06 52.73
CA VAL A 1027 6.56 9.56 53.63
C VAL A 1027 6.15 9.30 55.08
N LYS A 1028 7.03 8.67 55.85
CA LYS A 1028 6.80 8.40 57.28
C LYS A 1028 7.05 9.67 58.09
N GLN A 1029 6.12 10.06 58.97
CA GLN A 1029 6.38 11.16 59.91
C GLN A 1029 7.48 10.77 60.91
N ALA A 1030 8.21 11.78 61.42
CA ALA A 1030 9.13 11.61 62.54
C ALA A 1030 8.36 11.25 63.83
N ASP A 1031 8.99 10.47 64.71
CA ASP A 1031 8.35 9.92 65.89
C ASP A 1031 7.89 11.02 66.87
N GLY A 1032 6.59 11.05 67.23
CA GLY A 1032 6.09 11.95 68.27
C GLY A 1032 4.59 12.26 68.31
N TYR A 1033 3.84 12.06 67.22
CA TYR A 1033 2.41 12.41 67.14
C TYR A 1033 1.53 11.25 66.61
N PRO A 1034 0.22 11.20 66.97
CA PRO A 1034 -0.61 10.03 66.74
C PRO A 1034 -1.02 9.85 65.27
N VAL A 1035 -0.68 8.67 64.74
CA VAL A 1035 -1.27 7.95 63.59
C VAL A 1035 -1.92 8.82 62.50
N GLY A 1036 -1.09 9.31 61.57
CA GLY A 1036 -1.54 9.83 60.28
C GLY A 1036 -0.42 9.76 59.24
N GLU A 1037 -0.58 8.89 58.23
CA GLU A 1037 0.26 8.94 57.02
C GLU A 1037 0.11 10.34 56.39
N ARG A 1038 1.20 11.06 56.15
CA ARG A 1038 1.11 12.31 55.38
C ARG A 1038 0.85 11.91 53.92
N GLU A 1039 -0.31 12.29 53.38
CA GLU A 1039 -0.74 11.79 52.08
C GLU A 1039 0.24 12.14 50.97
N GLY A 1040 0.90 11.11 50.45
CA GLY A 1040 1.68 11.20 49.22
C GLY A 1040 0.78 11.34 48.00
N THR A 1041 1.27 12.04 46.97
CA THR A 1041 0.59 12.18 45.69
C THR A 1041 0.30 10.79 45.08
N LEU A 1042 -0.91 10.64 44.53
CA LEU A 1042 -1.27 9.48 43.72
C LEU A 1042 -0.83 9.71 42.28
N GLU A 1043 -0.08 8.76 41.72
CA GLU A 1043 0.48 8.82 40.36
C GLU A 1043 -0.11 7.67 39.54
N PHE A 1044 -0.60 7.96 38.34
CA PHE A 1044 -1.11 6.95 37.41
C PHE A 1044 0.03 6.41 36.54
N LEU A 1045 0.23 5.09 36.57
CA LEU A 1045 1.33 4.40 35.87
C LEU A 1045 0.91 3.88 34.49
N GLY A 1046 -0.35 3.45 34.33
CA GLY A 1046 -0.87 2.98 33.05
C GLY A 1046 -2.08 2.04 33.19
N VAL A 1047 -2.54 1.53 32.04
CA VAL A 1047 -3.62 0.53 31.97
C VAL A 1047 -3.02 -0.86 31.75
N ALA A 1048 -3.45 -1.83 32.54
CA ALA A 1048 -3.21 -3.25 32.29
C ALA A 1048 -4.46 -3.86 31.63
N GLN A 1049 -4.25 -4.74 30.65
CA GLN A 1049 -5.32 -5.51 29.99
C GLN A 1049 -5.50 -6.91 30.62
N ILE A 1050 -4.56 -7.32 31.47
CA ILE A 1050 -4.44 -8.62 32.10
C ILE A 1050 -4.06 -8.42 33.58
N GLU A 1051 -3.98 -9.50 34.34
CA GLU A 1051 -3.65 -9.54 35.76
C GLU A 1051 -2.16 -9.29 36.09
N ALA A 1052 -1.43 -8.56 35.23
CA ALA A 1052 -0.03 -8.21 35.43
C ALA A 1052 0.34 -6.85 34.82
N PHE A 1053 1.27 -6.14 35.47
CA PHE A 1053 1.81 -4.86 34.99
C PHE A 1053 3.27 -4.70 35.44
N TYR A 1054 4.18 -4.41 34.52
CA TYR A 1054 5.57 -4.11 34.86
C TYR A 1054 5.77 -2.61 35.04
N VAL A 1055 6.23 -2.21 36.21
CA VAL A 1055 6.72 -0.87 36.49
C VAL A 1055 8.22 -0.87 36.18
N SER A 1056 8.67 0.00 35.27
CA SER A 1056 10.07 0.09 34.86
C SER A 1056 10.68 1.42 35.32
N ASN A 1057 11.76 1.34 36.09
CA ASN A 1057 12.59 2.48 36.54
C ASN A 1057 11.82 3.66 37.15
N LEU A 1058 10.76 3.38 37.93
CA LEU A 1058 9.98 4.40 38.62
C LEU A 1058 10.89 5.20 39.57
N ALA A 1059 10.97 6.52 39.36
CA ALA A 1059 11.73 7.41 40.22
C ALA A 1059 11.15 7.49 41.64
N VAL A 1060 12.02 7.34 42.65
CA VAL A 1060 11.66 7.26 44.06
C VAL A 1060 12.32 8.42 44.82
N PRO A 1061 11.55 9.44 45.26
CA PRO A 1061 12.07 10.56 46.04
C PRO A 1061 12.78 10.10 47.33
N SER A 1062 13.80 10.84 47.76
CA SER A 1062 14.69 10.44 48.87
C SER A 1062 14.01 10.40 50.25
N ASP A 1063 12.91 11.14 50.42
CA ASP A 1063 12.04 11.15 51.60
C ASP A 1063 11.01 10.01 51.61
N THR A 1064 10.68 9.44 50.44
CA THR A 1064 9.76 8.30 50.31
C THR A 1064 10.32 7.09 51.06
N LYS A 1065 9.43 6.39 51.78
CA LYS A 1065 9.74 5.18 52.56
C LYS A 1065 8.88 3.98 52.18
N ILE A 1066 7.72 4.23 51.58
CA ILE A 1066 6.76 3.20 51.20
C ILE A 1066 6.18 3.56 49.83
N LEU A 1067 6.16 2.59 48.92
CA LEU A 1067 5.45 2.63 47.64
C LEU A 1067 4.23 1.71 47.74
N ARG A 1068 3.02 2.28 47.65
CA ARG A 1068 1.76 1.53 47.64
C ARG A 1068 1.23 1.50 46.21
N PHE A 1069 1.41 0.37 45.52
CA PHE A 1069 0.96 0.14 44.15
C PHE A 1069 -0.48 -0.37 44.16
N ILE A 1070 -1.42 0.38 43.58
CA ILE A 1070 -2.86 0.14 43.66
C ILE A 1070 -3.37 -0.33 42.29
N VAL A 1071 -4.19 -1.38 42.28
CA VAL A 1071 -4.83 -1.95 41.09
C VAL A 1071 -6.33 -1.68 41.15
N GLN A 1072 -6.84 -0.83 40.25
CA GLN A 1072 -8.25 -0.48 40.15
C GLN A 1072 -8.91 -1.28 39.02
N ALA A 1073 -9.83 -2.19 39.35
CA ALA A 1073 -10.60 -2.95 38.37
C ALA A 1073 -11.60 -2.06 37.62
N CYS A 1074 -11.71 -2.25 36.30
CA CYS A 1074 -12.57 -1.46 35.42
C CYS A 1074 -13.52 -2.37 34.63
N ALA A 1075 -14.83 -2.08 34.69
CA ALA A 1075 -15.89 -2.92 34.15
C ALA A 1075 -16.32 -2.49 32.73
N ALA A 1076 -16.96 -3.42 32.02
CA ALA A 1076 -17.41 -3.22 30.64
C ALA A 1076 -18.51 -2.17 30.46
N ASP A 1077 -19.16 -1.70 31.53
CA ASP A 1077 -20.13 -0.60 31.48
C ASP A 1077 -19.50 0.80 31.67
N GLY A 1078 -18.17 0.88 31.79
CA GLY A 1078 -17.41 2.11 32.00
C GLY A 1078 -17.25 2.53 33.46
N THR A 1079 -17.80 1.76 34.41
CA THR A 1079 -17.56 1.97 35.85
C THR A 1079 -16.25 1.34 36.30
N PHE A 1080 -15.68 1.84 37.39
CA PHE A 1080 -14.44 1.30 37.98
C PHE A 1080 -14.47 1.34 39.50
N GLN A 1081 -13.64 0.51 40.14
CA GLN A 1081 -13.58 0.37 41.59
C GLN A 1081 -13.11 1.65 42.28
N LYS A 1082 -13.70 2.00 43.43
CA LYS A 1082 -13.25 3.12 44.27
C LYS A 1082 -11.82 2.88 44.74
N LEU A 1083 -10.97 3.89 44.67
CA LEU A 1083 -9.54 3.79 45.02
C LEU A 1083 -9.28 3.33 46.47
N GLU A 1084 -10.22 3.62 47.39
CA GLU A 1084 -10.17 3.18 48.80
C GLU A 1084 -10.47 1.68 48.99
N ASP A 1085 -11.26 1.07 48.09
CA ASP A 1085 -11.61 -0.35 48.12
C ASP A 1085 -10.64 -1.23 47.31
N CYS A 1086 -9.76 -0.62 46.50
CA CYS A 1086 -8.90 -1.30 45.55
C CYS A 1086 -7.82 -2.18 46.21
N PRO A 1087 -7.51 -3.36 45.65
CA PRO A 1087 -6.37 -4.16 46.08
C PRO A 1087 -5.03 -3.48 45.75
N TYR A 1088 -4.02 -3.74 46.58
CA TYR A 1088 -2.70 -3.11 46.44
C TYR A 1088 -1.54 -4.04 46.86
N PHE A 1089 -0.36 -3.78 46.32
CA PHE A 1089 0.92 -4.28 46.80
C PHE A 1089 1.70 -3.14 47.47
N GLN A 1090 2.43 -3.43 48.55
CA GLN A 1090 3.23 -2.44 49.27
C GLN A 1090 4.70 -2.85 49.32
N LEU A 1091 5.59 -1.90 49.02
CA LEU A 1091 7.04 -2.08 49.01
C LEU A 1091 7.71 -0.98 49.85
N ASP A 1092 8.58 -1.37 50.78
CA ASP A 1092 9.38 -0.45 51.59
C ASP A 1092 10.73 -0.11 50.88
N VAL A 1093 11.33 1.07 51.17
CA VAL A 1093 12.34 1.77 50.31
C VAL A 1093 13.62 2.21 51.03
#